data_AF-A0A4Y7LGT9-F1
#
_entry.id   AF-A0A4Y7LGT9-F1
#
_cell.length_a   1.000
_cell.length_b   1.000
_cell.length_c   1.000
_cell.angle_alpha   90.00
_cell.angle_beta   90.00
_cell.angle_gamma   90.00
#
_symmetry.space_group_name_H-M   'P 1'
#
loop_
_entity.id
_entity.type
_entity.pdbx_description
1 polymer ?
#
loop_
_entity_poly.entity_id
_entity_poly.type
_entity_poly.pdbx_seq_one_letter_code
_entity_poly.pdbx_strand_id
1 'polypeptide(L)'
;MCTPSDKDHAIHRDVYNWFDISFDEFGRTSSPQQTEVCQAIFKKLMENNWLSENTMQQLYCKTCKRFLADRLVEGTCPRRTCNYDSARGDQCEKCGNLLNPTELQDPKCKVCRNTPEIRDTDHLFLELPLLKDKLEEDLKWGVPVPHEKYNYKDKVFYVWFDAPIGYVSITSCYSSDWEKWWKNPENVELYQFMGKDNVPFHTVMFPSTLLGTDENWTLMKTISVTEYLNYEAGKFSKSKGIGDFGNDAKDTKIPSEVWRYYLLTNRPEVSDTLFTWKDLQAKLNSELLANLGNFINRVLSFIAKPSGLGYGSIIPDAANAESHSLTKVLAEKVGKHVEQFVEAMEKVKLKQGLKVAMTISSEGNCYLQDSQFWKLYKEDPASCAIVMRTSVGLVYLLASLLEPFIPSFSVEVVKQLNLPSELPLSLRDENGDINRARRPWEIIPSGHKIGIPEPLFKELKDEEVEFFREKFAGNQADRKVKADEADAKKMADELQRTRLSEISISRLDIRVGLITKVWKHPVSDSLYVEEIDVGEATPRTVLSGLVKFIPLEEMQNRKVCVLCNLKPRTILEIKSHAMVLAASNEGHTKLCFGGGERVTFPGFEGVPDDVLNPKKKPISRNFRNKEPAALELEFVSINLSFISGSGNFSYKELTSNFATRSWQRSEFRTRIHIK
;
A
#
# COMPACT_ATOMS: atom_id res chain seq x y z
N MET A 1 -30.10 8.09 24.99
CA MET A 1 -28.67 8.32 25.35
C MET A 1 -27.84 7.94 24.14
N CYS A 2 -26.86 8.74 23.74
CA CYS A 2 -25.97 8.35 22.66
C CYS A 2 -25.02 7.23 23.12
N THR A 3 -24.89 6.19 22.32
CA THR A 3 -23.90 5.12 22.48
C THR A 3 -22.50 5.62 22.09
N PRO A 4 -21.42 4.94 22.50
CA PRO A 4 -20.08 5.24 22.01
C PRO A 4 -19.97 5.20 20.48
N SER A 5 -20.70 4.28 19.82
CA SER A 5 -20.73 4.17 18.35
C SER A 5 -21.33 5.41 17.68
N ASP A 6 -22.32 6.06 18.30
CA ASP A 6 -22.92 7.29 17.76
C ASP A 6 -21.91 8.44 17.77
N LYS A 7 -21.11 8.54 18.84
CA LYS A 7 -20.05 9.55 18.98
C LYS A 7 -18.94 9.33 17.96
N ASP A 8 -18.43 8.09 17.86
CA ASP A 8 -17.31 7.78 16.98
C ASP A 8 -17.71 7.89 15.50
N HIS A 9 -18.97 7.57 15.15
CA HIS A 9 -19.51 7.78 13.81
C HIS A 9 -19.56 9.26 13.41
N ALA A 10 -20.00 10.15 14.31
CA ALA A 10 -20.00 11.59 14.07
C ALA A 10 -18.57 12.12 13.84
N ILE A 11 -17.61 11.69 14.66
CA ILE A 11 -16.19 12.05 14.51
C ILE A 11 -15.64 11.58 13.15
N HIS A 12 -15.97 10.35 12.73
CA HIS A 12 -15.55 9.84 11.41
C HIS A 12 -16.16 10.67 10.27
N ARG A 13 -17.45 11.02 10.34
CA ARG A 13 -18.12 11.87 9.35
C ARG A 13 -17.49 13.27 9.28
N ASP A 14 -17.18 13.88 10.42
CA ASP A 14 -16.53 15.21 10.48
C ASP A 14 -15.10 15.21 9.91
N VAL A 15 -14.38 14.09 10.01
CA VAL A 15 -13.07 13.88 9.38
C VAL A 15 -13.21 13.71 7.88
N TYR A 16 -14.09 12.81 7.42
CA TYR A 16 -14.28 12.54 6.00
C TYR A 16 -14.81 13.76 5.23
N ASN A 17 -15.73 14.53 5.83
CA ASN A 17 -16.19 15.80 5.29
C ASN A 17 -15.07 16.84 5.19
N TRP A 18 -14.14 16.89 6.16
CA TRP A 18 -13.00 17.83 6.10
C TRP A 18 -11.92 17.40 5.09
N PHE A 19 -11.73 16.09 4.91
CA PHE A 19 -10.90 15.51 3.85
C PHE A 19 -11.55 15.53 2.46
N ASP A 20 -12.76 16.10 2.33
CA ASP A 20 -13.52 16.22 1.09
C ASP A 20 -13.81 14.86 0.41
N ILE A 21 -14.26 13.88 1.21
CA ILE A 21 -14.64 12.55 0.74
C ILE A 21 -16.14 12.55 0.39
N SER A 22 -16.43 12.65 -0.90
CA SER A 22 -17.78 12.70 -1.50
C SER A 22 -18.49 11.33 -1.49
N PHE A 23 -18.84 10.84 -0.31
CA PHE A 23 -19.73 9.67 -0.17
C PHE A 23 -21.18 10.03 -0.52
N ASP A 24 -21.83 9.29 -1.43
CA ASP A 24 -23.29 9.34 -1.63
C ASP A 24 -24.06 8.95 -0.35
N GLU A 25 -23.56 7.95 0.38
CA GLU A 25 -23.99 7.62 1.74
C GLU A 25 -22.80 7.19 2.60
N PHE A 26 -22.79 7.63 3.86
CA PHE A 26 -21.85 7.19 4.89
C PHE A 26 -22.61 6.55 6.06
N GLY A 27 -23.19 5.37 5.80
CA GLY A 27 -24.09 4.68 6.72
C GLY A 27 -23.39 3.91 7.86
N ARG A 28 -24.14 2.98 8.49
CA ARG A 28 -23.70 2.20 9.66
C ARG A 28 -24.27 0.78 9.64
N THR A 29 -23.47 -0.19 10.08
CA THR A 29 -23.93 -1.58 10.34
C THR A 29 -24.80 -1.73 11.60
N SER A 30 -24.99 -0.67 12.40
CA SER A 30 -25.87 -0.70 13.58
C SER A 30 -27.32 -0.34 13.23
N SER A 31 -27.85 -0.83 12.11
CA SER A 31 -29.17 -0.52 11.56
C SER A 31 -30.15 -1.71 11.64
N PRO A 32 -31.47 -1.47 11.63
CA PRO A 32 -32.47 -2.51 11.39
C PRO A 32 -32.20 -3.25 10.06
N GLN A 33 -31.85 -2.52 9.01
CA GLN A 33 -31.55 -3.03 7.68
C GLN A 33 -30.38 -4.02 7.67
N GLN A 34 -29.31 -3.78 8.45
CA GLN A 34 -28.24 -4.78 8.64
C GLN A 34 -28.83 -6.07 9.21
N THR A 35 -29.69 -5.97 10.21
CA THR A 35 -30.28 -7.15 10.88
C THR A 35 -31.15 -7.93 9.89
N GLU A 36 -31.95 -7.23 9.08
CA GLU A 36 -32.84 -7.82 8.07
C GLU A 36 -32.06 -8.49 6.94
N VAL A 37 -31.09 -7.79 6.32
CA VAL A 37 -30.29 -8.32 5.20
C VAL A 37 -29.39 -9.47 5.65
N CYS A 38 -28.71 -9.35 6.80
CA CYS A 38 -27.89 -10.45 7.34
C CYS A 38 -28.74 -11.66 7.70
N GLN A 39 -29.95 -11.48 8.25
CA GLN A 39 -30.86 -12.61 8.50
C GLN A 39 -31.40 -13.23 7.21
N ALA A 40 -31.62 -12.46 6.14
CA ALA A 40 -32.05 -12.99 4.84
C ALA A 40 -30.97 -13.87 4.21
N ILE A 41 -29.74 -13.36 4.10
CA ILE A 41 -28.57 -14.09 3.59
C ILE A 41 -28.29 -15.34 4.44
N PHE A 42 -28.35 -15.21 5.77
CA PHE A 42 -28.17 -16.34 6.67
C PHE A 42 -29.25 -17.43 6.52
N LYS A 43 -30.53 -17.04 6.36
CA LYS A 43 -31.62 -18.01 6.09
C LYS A 43 -31.39 -18.73 4.78
N LYS A 44 -30.97 -18.03 3.72
CA LYS A 44 -30.61 -18.65 2.43
C LYS A 44 -29.46 -19.65 2.55
N LEU A 45 -28.38 -19.29 3.24
CA LEU A 45 -27.26 -20.20 3.52
C LEU A 45 -27.67 -21.44 4.33
N MET A 46 -28.63 -21.29 5.26
CA MET A 46 -29.20 -22.38 6.05
C MET A 46 -30.13 -23.28 5.22
N GLU A 47 -31.02 -22.70 4.41
CA GLU A 47 -31.92 -23.40 3.47
C GLU A 47 -31.12 -24.21 2.44
N ASN A 48 -30.02 -23.65 1.94
CA ASN A 48 -29.12 -24.29 0.98
C ASN A 48 -28.07 -25.23 1.64
N ASN A 49 -28.11 -25.39 2.97
CA ASN A 49 -27.31 -26.33 3.77
C ASN A 49 -25.78 -26.05 3.82
N TRP A 50 -25.34 -24.81 3.61
CA TRP A 50 -23.92 -24.40 3.69
C TRP A 50 -23.39 -24.18 5.11
N LEU A 51 -24.20 -24.48 6.13
CA LEU A 51 -23.91 -24.21 7.53
C LEU A 51 -23.85 -25.52 8.34
N SER A 52 -22.74 -25.78 9.03
CA SER A 52 -22.64 -26.86 10.01
C SER A 52 -22.57 -26.33 11.44
N GLU A 53 -23.17 -27.03 12.40
CA GLU A 53 -22.99 -26.77 13.83
C GLU A 53 -21.87 -27.66 14.37
N ASN A 54 -20.92 -27.09 15.11
CA ASN A 54 -19.91 -27.86 15.84
C ASN A 54 -19.78 -27.29 17.28
N THR A 55 -19.83 -28.19 18.26
CA THR A 55 -19.56 -27.87 19.67
C THR A 55 -18.07 -27.53 19.85
N MET A 56 -17.78 -26.42 20.53
CA MET A 56 -16.43 -25.98 20.87
C MET A 56 -16.31 -25.60 22.34
N GLN A 57 -15.12 -25.78 22.90
CA GLN A 57 -14.80 -25.29 24.24
C GLN A 57 -14.41 -23.82 24.22
N GLN A 58 -15.02 -23.03 25.12
CA GLN A 58 -14.67 -21.64 25.39
C GLN A 58 -14.67 -21.34 26.89
N LEU A 59 -13.91 -20.32 27.29
CA LEU A 59 -13.87 -19.87 28.68
C LEU A 59 -15.11 -19.03 29.03
N TYR A 60 -15.89 -19.49 30.00
CA TYR A 60 -17.08 -18.85 30.52
C TYR A 60 -16.82 -18.24 31.91
N CYS A 61 -17.12 -16.95 32.07
CA CYS A 61 -17.03 -16.28 33.35
C CYS A 61 -18.37 -16.35 34.10
N LYS A 62 -18.42 -17.13 35.19
CA LYS A 62 -19.60 -17.21 36.10
C LYS A 62 -20.06 -15.84 36.61
N THR A 63 -19.13 -14.96 36.98
CA THR A 63 -19.44 -13.64 37.55
C THR A 63 -19.99 -12.67 36.50
N CYS A 64 -19.37 -12.58 35.33
CA CYS A 64 -19.88 -11.77 34.21
C CYS A 64 -21.00 -12.45 33.40
N LYS A 65 -21.40 -13.68 33.77
CA LYS A 65 -22.43 -14.51 33.12
C LYS A 65 -22.32 -14.59 31.59
N ARG A 66 -21.09 -14.75 31.07
CA ARG A 66 -20.83 -14.75 29.62
C ARG A 66 -19.58 -15.52 29.21
N PHE A 67 -19.56 -16.00 27.98
CA PHE A 67 -18.35 -16.45 27.29
C PHE A 67 -17.39 -15.27 27.07
N LEU A 68 -16.10 -15.53 27.27
CA LEU A 68 -15.02 -14.58 27.05
C LEU A 68 -14.45 -14.75 25.65
N ALA A 69 -14.36 -13.65 24.91
CA ALA A 69 -13.49 -13.57 23.74
C ALA A 69 -12.05 -13.38 24.20
N ASP A 70 -11.09 -13.81 23.38
CA ASP A 70 -9.67 -13.99 23.72
C ASP A 70 -9.03 -12.74 24.35
N ARG A 71 -9.36 -11.56 23.82
CA ARG A 71 -8.95 -10.24 24.33
C ARG A 71 -9.44 -9.90 25.76
N LEU A 72 -10.40 -10.66 26.29
CA LEU A 72 -10.95 -10.58 27.65
C LEU A 72 -10.41 -11.68 28.58
N VAL A 73 -9.52 -12.53 28.09
CA VAL A 73 -8.78 -13.53 28.86
C VAL A 73 -7.33 -13.07 29.00
N GLU A 74 -6.79 -13.21 30.21
CA GLU A 74 -5.38 -13.04 30.53
C GLU A 74 -4.93 -14.26 31.36
N GLY A 75 -3.64 -14.59 31.38
CA GLY A 75 -3.13 -15.70 32.19
C GLY A 75 -1.66 -15.98 31.93
N THR A 76 -1.13 -17.02 32.59
CA THR A 76 0.27 -17.44 32.45
C THR A 76 0.47 -18.22 31.14
N CYS A 77 1.44 -17.78 30.34
CA CYS A 77 1.83 -18.41 29.09
C CYS A 77 2.29 -19.87 29.31
N PRO A 78 1.65 -20.88 28.69
CA PRO A 78 1.93 -22.29 28.95
C PRO A 78 3.32 -22.76 28.48
N ARG A 79 4.00 -21.96 27.66
CA ARG A 79 5.35 -22.27 27.18
C ARG A 79 6.35 -22.16 28.32
N ARG A 80 6.83 -23.30 28.83
CA ARG A 80 7.77 -23.44 29.97
C ARG A 80 9.02 -22.55 29.90
N THR A 81 9.51 -22.22 28.71
CA THR A 81 10.67 -21.33 28.50
C THR A 81 10.34 -19.83 28.55
N CYS A 82 9.07 -19.46 28.70
CA CYS A 82 8.59 -18.08 28.69
C CYS A 82 7.95 -17.68 30.03
N ASN A 83 7.00 -18.49 30.51
CA ASN A 83 6.28 -18.35 31.79
C ASN A 83 5.87 -16.90 32.10
N TYR A 84 5.32 -16.19 31.12
CA TYR A 84 4.82 -14.82 31.28
C TYR A 84 3.44 -14.84 31.93
N ASP A 85 3.31 -14.26 33.13
CA ASP A 85 2.10 -14.26 33.96
C ASP A 85 0.88 -13.54 33.35
N SER A 86 1.12 -12.65 32.38
CA SER A 86 0.15 -11.69 31.84
C SER A 86 -0.06 -11.85 30.32
N ALA A 87 0.09 -13.06 29.79
CA ALA A 87 -0.20 -13.35 28.39
C ALA A 87 -1.71 -13.18 28.10
N ARG A 88 -2.04 -12.80 26.86
CA ARG A 88 -3.43 -12.69 26.39
C ARG A 88 -3.94 -14.04 25.88
N GLY A 89 -5.26 -14.19 25.76
CA GLY A 89 -5.88 -15.39 25.21
C GLY A 89 -5.46 -15.74 23.77
N ASP A 90 -5.06 -14.73 22.97
CA ASP A 90 -4.67 -14.86 21.55
C ASP A 90 -3.15 -14.95 21.33
N GLN A 91 -2.36 -14.21 22.13
CA GLN A 91 -0.91 -14.14 21.96
C GLN A 91 -0.17 -13.80 23.26
N CYS A 92 0.98 -14.44 23.48
CA CYS A 92 1.92 -14.05 24.52
C CYS A 92 2.83 -12.89 24.07
N GLU A 93 2.63 -11.70 24.64
CA GLU A 93 3.39 -10.49 24.30
C GLU A 93 4.90 -10.63 24.58
N LYS A 94 5.33 -11.46 25.55
CA LYS A 94 6.75 -11.70 25.89
C LYS A 94 7.50 -12.60 24.89
N CYS A 95 6.82 -13.48 24.16
CA CYS A 95 7.50 -14.45 23.26
C CYS A 95 6.89 -14.60 21.86
N GLY A 96 5.88 -13.79 21.52
CA GLY A 96 5.22 -13.77 20.21
C GLY A 96 4.36 -15.00 19.88
N ASN A 97 4.36 -16.03 20.72
CA ASN A 97 3.63 -17.28 20.51
C ASN A 97 2.12 -17.00 20.47
N LEU A 98 1.45 -17.43 19.40
CA LEU A 98 -0.01 -17.52 19.36
C LEU A 98 -0.46 -18.58 20.38
N LEU A 99 -1.62 -18.38 20.99
CA LEU A 99 -2.18 -19.25 22.03
C LEU A 99 -3.68 -19.47 21.78
N ASN A 100 -4.23 -20.57 22.28
CA ASN A 100 -5.67 -20.65 22.53
C ASN A 100 -5.96 -20.21 23.98
N PRO A 101 -7.08 -19.51 24.26
CA PRO A 101 -7.38 -19.05 25.62
C PRO A 101 -7.50 -20.18 26.65
N THR A 102 -7.91 -21.37 26.21
CA THR A 102 -8.03 -22.60 27.01
C THR A 102 -6.69 -23.23 27.39
N GLU A 103 -5.58 -22.83 26.75
CA GLU A 103 -4.22 -23.32 27.05
C GLU A 103 -3.52 -22.48 28.14
N LEU A 104 -4.05 -21.30 28.48
CA LEU A 104 -3.47 -20.43 29.50
C LEU A 104 -3.51 -21.09 30.89
N GLN A 105 -2.39 -21.01 31.61
CA GLN A 105 -2.29 -21.44 32.99
C GLN A 105 -2.80 -20.33 33.92
N ASP A 106 -3.61 -20.66 34.93
CA ASP A 106 -4.30 -19.68 35.80
C ASP A 106 -4.99 -18.55 34.98
N PRO A 107 -5.94 -18.91 34.08
CA PRO A 107 -6.65 -17.95 33.25
C PRO A 107 -7.56 -17.07 34.12
N LYS A 108 -7.70 -15.80 33.76
CA LYS A 108 -8.49 -14.80 34.48
C LYS A 108 -9.35 -13.99 33.53
N CYS A 109 -10.54 -13.62 34.00
CA CYS A 109 -11.40 -12.70 33.27
C CYS A 109 -10.86 -11.27 33.44
N LYS A 110 -10.38 -10.65 32.36
CA LYS A 110 -9.79 -9.30 32.37
C LYS A 110 -10.73 -8.19 32.88
N VAL A 111 -12.03 -8.48 33.05
CA VAL A 111 -13.06 -7.55 33.51
C VAL A 111 -13.38 -7.69 35.01
N CYS A 112 -13.35 -8.90 35.58
CA CYS A 112 -13.67 -9.12 37.01
C CYS A 112 -12.59 -9.90 37.79
N ARG A 113 -11.43 -10.17 37.16
CA ARG A 113 -10.24 -10.90 37.63
C ARG A 113 -10.44 -12.36 38.10
N ASN A 114 -11.67 -12.79 38.35
CA ASN A 114 -11.99 -14.19 38.68
C ASN A 114 -11.63 -15.15 37.54
N THR A 115 -11.21 -16.37 37.92
CA THR A 115 -10.96 -17.51 37.03
C THR A 115 -12.24 -17.90 36.27
N PRO A 116 -12.24 -17.94 34.93
CA PRO A 116 -13.32 -18.53 34.15
C PRO A 116 -13.19 -20.06 34.11
N GLU A 117 -14.29 -20.76 33.82
CA GLU A 117 -14.29 -22.21 33.60
C GLU A 117 -14.40 -22.53 32.11
N ILE A 118 -13.90 -23.68 31.67
CA ILE A 118 -14.18 -24.17 30.32
C ILE A 118 -15.64 -24.64 30.26
N ARG A 119 -16.36 -24.24 29.21
CA ARG A 119 -17.67 -24.78 28.85
C ARG A 119 -17.72 -25.08 27.37
N ASP A 120 -18.45 -26.14 27.04
CA ASP A 120 -18.89 -26.42 25.68
C ASP A 120 -19.94 -25.40 25.23
N THR A 121 -19.93 -25.06 23.95
CA THR A 121 -20.85 -24.11 23.30
C THR A 121 -20.91 -24.41 21.81
N ASP A 122 -22.12 -24.38 21.24
CA ASP A 122 -22.36 -24.77 19.85
C ASP A 122 -22.32 -23.55 18.91
N HIS A 123 -21.45 -23.60 17.90
CA HIS A 123 -21.22 -22.51 16.95
C HIS A 123 -21.51 -22.99 15.54
N LEU A 124 -21.96 -22.09 14.67
CA LEU A 124 -22.07 -22.40 13.25
C LEU A 124 -20.79 -22.07 12.51
N PHE A 125 -20.62 -22.75 11.39
CA PHE A 125 -19.49 -22.60 10.49
C PHE A 125 -20.03 -22.51 9.08
N LEU A 126 -19.53 -21.54 8.32
CA LEU A 126 -19.73 -21.54 6.87
C LEU A 126 -18.79 -22.60 6.31
N GLU A 127 -19.33 -23.62 5.63
CA GLU A 127 -18.55 -24.68 5.02
C GLU A 127 -17.91 -24.19 3.71
N LEU A 128 -16.97 -23.26 3.84
CA LEU A 128 -16.12 -22.77 2.76
C LEU A 128 -15.53 -23.90 1.89
N PRO A 129 -15.12 -25.08 2.42
CA PRO A 129 -14.60 -26.16 1.57
C PRO A 129 -15.60 -26.72 0.58
N LEU A 130 -16.91 -26.61 0.87
CA LEU A 130 -17.98 -27.05 -0.03
C LEU A 130 -18.41 -25.89 -0.96
N LEU A 131 -18.28 -24.64 -0.51
CA LEU A 131 -18.45 -23.43 -1.33
C LEU A 131 -17.23 -23.10 -2.20
N LYS A 132 -16.11 -23.82 -2.05
CA LYS A 132 -14.89 -23.65 -2.87
C LYS A 132 -15.21 -23.87 -4.32
N ASP A 133 -15.92 -24.96 -4.63
CA ASP A 133 -16.22 -25.31 -6.00
C ASP A 133 -17.16 -24.26 -6.58
N LYS A 134 -18.21 -23.81 -5.87
CA LYS A 134 -19.02 -22.63 -6.29
C LYS A 134 -18.20 -21.36 -6.60
N LEU A 135 -17.15 -21.07 -5.83
CA LEU A 135 -16.22 -19.95 -6.06
C LEU A 135 -15.33 -20.15 -7.31
N GLU A 136 -15.09 -21.42 -7.70
CA GLU A 136 -14.44 -21.84 -8.94
C GLU A 136 -15.45 -22.17 -10.07
N GLU A 137 -16.75 -22.15 -9.81
CA GLU A 137 -17.83 -22.46 -10.76
C GLU A 137 -18.44 -21.20 -11.42
N ASP A 138 -18.34 -20.06 -10.75
CA ASP A 138 -18.35 -18.73 -11.40
C ASP A 138 -17.10 -18.55 -12.33
N LEU A 139 -16.25 -19.57 -12.35
CA LEU A 139 -15.21 -19.87 -13.34
C LEU A 139 -15.46 -21.18 -14.17
N LYS A 140 -16.35 -22.13 -13.79
CA LYS A 140 -17.21 -23.10 -14.59
C LYS A 140 -17.95 -24.27 -13.81
N TRP A 141 -19.18 -24.04 -13.31
CA TRP A 141 -20.37 -24.95 -13.13
C TRP A 141 -20.42 -26.32 -12.36
N GLY A 142 -21.16 -26.36 -11.23
CA GLY A 142 -22.18 -27.34 -10.73
C GLY A 142 -21.86 -28.50 -9.72
N VAL A 143 -22.69 -28.89 -8.69
CA VAL A 143 -23.99 -28.37 -8.14
C VAL A 143 -24.31 -28.65 -6.59
N PRO A 144 -24.53 -29.88 -6.03
CA PRO A 144 -25.36 -30.11 -4.78
C PRO A 144 -24.71 -31.05 -3.68
N VAL A 145 -25.28 -31.59 -2.56
CA VAL A 145 -26.64 -31.86 -1.93
C VAL A 145 -26.56 -31.68 -0.34
N PRO A 146 -27.46 -32.21 0.55
CA PRO A 146 -28.18 -31.51 1.67
C PRO A 146 -27.44 -31.49 3.07
N HIS A 147 -27.99 -31.16 4.27
CA HIS A 147 -29.37 -31.25 4.85
C HIS A 147 -29.64 -30.39 6.13
N GLU A 148 -30.86 -30.51 6.69
CA GLU A 148 -31.53 -29.57 7.63
C GLU A 148 -31.14 -29.62 9.14
N LYS A 149 -31.54 -28.55 9.89
CA LYS A 149 -32.42 -28.58 11.10
C LYS A 149 -31.88 -27.94 12.40
N TYR A 150 -32.05 -26.62 12.59
CA TYR A 150 -31.72 -25.92 13.85
C TYR A 150 -32.63 -24.72 14.18
N ASN A 151 -32.52 -24.18 15.41
CA ASN A 151 -33.38 -23.13 15.97
C ASN A 151 -32.56 -22.21 16.90
N TYR A 152 -32.58 -20.88 16.67
CA TYR A 152 -31.76 -19.91 17.39
C TYR A 152 -32.61 -18.71 17.87
N LYS A 153 -32.56 -18.39 19.17
CA LYS A 153 -33.25 -17.21 19.75
C LYS A 153 -32.34 -16.23 20.50
N ASP A 154 -31.22 -16.71 21.04
CA ASP A 154 -30.35 -15.95 21.94
C ASP A 154 -28.91 -15.79 21.43
N LYS A 155 -28.67 -15.92 20.11
CA LYS A 155 -27.35 -15.89 19.48
C LYS A 155 -27.21 -14.69 18.49
N VAL A 156 -26.11 -13.93 18.49
CA VAL A 156 -25.81 -12.83 17.52
C VAL A 156 -24.58 -13.07 16.62
N PHE A 157 -24.59 -12.60 15.36
CA PHE A 157 -23.58 -12.87 14.32
C PHE A 157 -22.13 -12.41 14.63
N TYR A 158 -21.18 -12.99 13.88
CA TYR A 158 -19.76 -12.65 13.95
C TYR A 158 -19.39 -11.47 13.05
N VAL A 159 -18.59 -10.54 13.57
CA VAL A 159 -18.25 -9.26 12.90
C VAL A 159 -17.61 -9.42 11.51
N TRP A 160 -16.91 -10.53 11.25
CA TRP A 160 -16.29 -10.81 9.94
C TRP A 160 -17.19 -11.54 8.94
N PHE A 161 -18.39 -11.94 9.37
CA PHE A 161 -19.45 -12.45 8.50
C PHE A 161 -20.42 -11.31 8.11
N ASP A 162 -20.79 -10.46 9.06
CA ASP A 162 -21.82 -9.42 8.82
C ASP A 162 -21.26 -8.06 8.38
N ALA A 163 -20.02 -7.67 8.73
CA ALA A 163 -19.49 -6.37 8.32
C ALA A 163 -19.41 -6.17 6.79
N PRO A 164 -19.06 -7.17 5.95
CA PRO A 164 -19.14 -7.03 4.49
C PRO A 164 -20.58 -6.92 3.96
N ILE A 165 -21.54 -7.59 4.59
CA ILE A 165 -22.99 -7.40 4.30
C ILE A 165 -23.43 -5.95 4.63
N GLY A 166 -22.66 -5.27 5.48
CA GLY A 166 -22.77 -3.84 5.73
C GLY A 166 -22.83 -2.97 4.47
N TYR A 167 -22.11 -3.30 3.40
CA TYR A 167 -22.20 -2.56 2.13
C TYR A 167 -23.63 -2.61 1.55
N VAL A 168 -24.23 -3.80 1.52
CA VAL A 168 -25.60 -4.03 1.04
C VAL A 168 -26.61 -3.28 1.91
N SER A 169 -26.47 -3.39 3.24
CA SER A 169 -27.39 -2.75 4.19
C SER A 169 -27.31 -1.21 4.21
N ILE A 170 -26.14 -0.65 3.91
CA ILE A 170 -25.95 0.81 3.79
C ILE A 170 -26.64 1.30 2.51
N THR A 171 -26.52 0.57 1.40
CA THR A 171 -27.27 0.89 0.18
C THR A 171 -28.79 0.73 0.38
N SER A 172 -29.27 -0.25 1.17
CA SER A 172 -30.71 -0.40 1.45
C SER A 172 -31.27 0.63 2.45
N CYS A 173 -30.42 1.22 3.31
CA CYS A 173 -30.75 2.45 4.04
C CYS A 173 -30.87 3.67 3.12
N TYR A 174 -30.03 3.75 2.09
CA TYR A 174 -29.97 4.89 1.15
C TYR A 174 -31.10 4.87 0.11
N SER A 175 -31.46 3.69 -0.41
CA SER A 175 -32.46 3.56 -1.48
C SER A 175 -33.26 2.25 -1.39
N SER A 176 -34.57 2.34 -1.64
CA SER A 176 -35.43 1.17 -1.83
C SER A 176 -35.04 0.33 -3.05
N ASP A 177 -34.36 0.93 -4.02
CA ASP A 177 -33.90 0.29 -5.26
C ASP A 177 -32.53 -0.41 -5.12
N TRP A 178 -32.04 -0.66 -3.89
CA TRP A 178 -30.70 -1.22 -3.64
C TRP A 178 -30.41 -2.55 -4.35
N GLU A 179 -31.42 -3.38 -4.63
CA GLU A 179 -31.24 -4.63 -5.40
C GLU A 179 -30.82 -4.36 -6.86
N LYS A 180 -31.14 -3.18 -7.42
CA LYS A 180 -30.65 -2.77 -8.76
C LYS A 180 -29.13 -2.54 -8.79
N TRP A 181 -28.51 -2.37 -7.62
CA TRP A 181 -27.05 -2.31 -7.44
C TRP A 181 -26.46 -3.66 -7.04
N TRP A 182 -27.07 -4.33 -6.05
CA TRP A 182 -26.49 -5.52 -5.42
C TRP A 182 -26.96 -6.87 -5.96
N LYS A 183 -27.97 -6.92 -6.83
CA LYS A 183 -28.45 -8.15 -7.50
C LYS A 183 -28.55 -7.98 -9.02
N ASN A 184 -27.54 -7.34 -9.60
CA ASN A 184 -27.54 -6.90 -11.01
C ASN A 184 -26.12 -6.97 -11.65
N PRO A 185 -25.43 -8.13 -11.59
CA PRO A 185 -24.05 -8.28 -12.07
C PRO A 185 -23.85 -7.99 -13.57
N GLU A 186 -24.90 -8.03 -14.38
CA GLU A 186 -24.82 -7.71 -15.82
C GLU A 186 -24.66 -6.21 -16.11
N ASN A 187 -25.10 -5.33 -15.21
CA ASN A 187 -25.17 -3.88 -15.43
C ASN A 187 -24.39 -3.07 -14.36
N VAL A 188 -23.77 -3.71 -13.38
CA VAL A 188 -23.13 -3.04 -12.24
C VAL A 188 -21.71 -3.56 -12.02
N GLU A 189 -20.74 -2.66 -12.10
CA GLU A 189 -19.33 -3.00 -11.87
C GLU A 189 -18.91 -2.63 -10.45
N LEU A 190 -18.85 -3.62 -9.55
CA LEU A 190 -18.44 -3.39 -8.16
C LEU A 190 -16.92 -3.27 -8.02
N TYR A 191 -16.46 -2.07 -7.62
CA TYR A 191 -15.08 -1.77 -7.23
C TYR A 191 -14.97 -1.68 -5.70
N GLN A 192 -13.96 -2.31 -5.10
CA GLN A 192 -13.70 -2.21 -3.65
C GLN A 192 -12.28 -1.73 -3.33
N PHE A 193 -12.17 -0.79 -2.39
CA PHE A 193 -10.91 -0.17 -1.96
C PHE A 193 -10.60 -0.53 -0.51
N MET A 194 -9.41 -1.10 -0.23
CA MET A 194 -9.07 -1.55 1.13
C MET A 194 -7.56 -1.71 1.38
N GLY A 195 -7.15 -1.75 2.65
CA GLY A 195 -5.82 -2.22 3.04
C GLY A 195 -5.71 -3.75 2.96
N LYS A 196 -4.50 -4.27 2.72
CA LYS A 196 -4.22 -5.70 2.47
C LYS A 196 -4.81 -6.70 3.48
N ASP A 197 -4.92 -6.32 4.76
CA ASP A 197 -5.45 -7.18 5.82
C ASP A 197 -6.93 -7.56 5.61
N ASN A 198 -7.68 -6.76 4.84
CA ASN A 198 -9.08 -7.02 4.53
C ASN A 198 -9.28 -7.98 3.34
N VAL A 199 -8.25 -8.27 2.54
CA VAL A 199 -8.39 -8.99 1.26
C VAL A 199 -9.08 -10.36 1.40
N PRO A 200 -8.71 -11.27 2.34
CA PRO A 200 -9.35 -12.57 2.45
C PRO A 200 -10.85 -12.51 2.75
N PHE A 201 -11.31 -11.43 3.39
CA PHE A 201 -12.72 -11.23 3.69
C PHE A 201 -13.54 -10.83 2.45
N HIS A 202 -12.90 -10.22 1.44
CA HIS A 202 -13.57 -9.68 0.25
C HIS A 202 -13.31 -10.51 -1.02
N THR A 203 -12.23 -11.32 -1.07
CA THR A 203 -11.98 -12.27 -2.17
C THR A 203 -12.52 -13.68 -1.90
N VAL A 204 -12.71 -14.07 -0.63
CA VAL A 204 -13.21 -15.41 -0.25
C VAL A 204 -14.48 -15.31 0.61
N MET A 205 -14.41 -14.78 1.83
CA MET A 205 -15.53 -14.87 2.79
C MET A 205 -16.84 -14.30 2.25
N PHE A 206 -16.83 -13.05 1.79
CA PHE A 206 -18.03 -12.36 1.33
C PHE A 206 -18.56 -12.94 0.01
N PRO A 207 -17.74 -13.18 -1.04
CA PRO A 207 -18.20 -13.89 -2.24
C PRO A 207 -18.80 -15.26 -1.96
N SER A 208 -18.18 -16.12 -1.13
CA SER A 208 -18.76 -17.40 -0.74
C SER A 208 -20.07 -17.24 0.06
N THR A 209 -20.17 -16.21 0.90
CA THR A 209 -21.40 -15.86 1.64
C THR A 209 -22.54 -15.46 0.71
N LEU A 210 -22.25 -14.75 -0.40
CA LEU A 210 -23.24 -14.36 -1.41
C LEU A 210 -23.59 -15.54 -2.34
N LEU A 211 -22.59 -16.22 -2.92
CA LEU A 211 -22.76 -17.37 -3.83
C LEU A 211 -23.55 -18.51 -3.17
N GLY A 212 -23.34 -18.76 -1.87
CA GLY A 212 -24.09 -19.78 -1.14
C GLY A 212 -25.59 -19.49 -0.98
N THR A 213 -26.06 -18.27 -1.28
CA THR A 213 -27.50 -17.97 -1.26
C THR A 213 -28.25 -18.45 -2.50
N ASP A 214 -27.52 -18.74 -3.59
CA ASP A 214 -28.06 -19.01 -4.93
C ASP A 214 -28.96 -17.87 -5.49
N GLU A 215 -28.75 -16.63 -5.03
CA GLU A 215 -29.32 -15.42 -5.63
C GLU A 215 -28.30 -14.71 -6.55
N ASN A 216 -28.80 -13.91 -7.50
CA ASN A 216 -28.01 -13.24 -8.56
C ASN A 216 -27.22 -12.00 -8.07
N TRP A 217 -26.35 -12.16 -7.08
CA TRP A 217 -25.62 -11.04 -6.46
C TRP A 217 -24.56 -10.41 -7.37
N THR A 218 -24.43 -9.08 -7.28
CA THR A 218 -23.33 -8.32 -7.88
C THR A 218 -22.03 -8.59 -7.11
N LEU A 219 -21.14 -9.40 -7.69
CA LEU A 219 -19.82 -9.66 -7.13
C LEU A 219 -18.78 -8.59 -7.54
N MET A 220 -17.68 -8.53 -6.79
CA MET A 220 -16.59 -7.58 -7.01
C MET A 220 -15.90 -7.84 -8.35
N LYS A 221 -15.92 -6.86 -9.26
CA LYS A 221 -15.17 -6.91 -10.54
C LYS A 221 -13.70 -6.56 -10.33
N THR A 222 -13.43 -5.56 -9.48
CA THR A 222 -12.08 -4.99 -9.31
C THR A 222 -11.81 -4.64 -7.85
N ILE A 223 -10.60 -4.94 -7.39
CA ILE A 223 -10.12 -4.59 -6.04
C ILE A 223 -8.91 -3.67 -6.14
N SER A 224 -8.89 -2.59 -5.37
CA SER A 224 -7.74 -1.71 -5.21
C SER A 224 -7.19 -1.86 -3.79
N VAL A 225 -6.13 -2.65 -3.66
CA VAL A 225 -5.47 -2.97 -2.39
C VAL A 225 -4.33 -2.00 -2.13
N THR A 226 -4.11 -1.62 -0.87
CA THR A 226 -2.90 -0.88 -0.45
C THR A 226 -2.12 -1.59 0.65
N GLU A 227 -0.80 -1.42 0.58
CA GLU A 227 0.15 -1.72 1.66
C GLU A 227 0.05 -0.65 2.79
N TYR A 228 0.92 -0.68 3.82
CA TYR A 228 0.78 0.25 4.94
C TYR A 228 1.46 1.61 4.70
N LEU A 229 0.79 2.68 5.15
CA LEU A 229 1.47 3.94 5.43
C LEU A 229 2.06 3.89 6.84
N ASN A 230 3.39 4.03 6.93
CA ASN A 230 4.13 4.17 8.18
C ASN A 230 4.41 5.66 8.47
N TYR A 231 4.86 6.00 9.68
CA TYR A 231 5.05 7.39 10.15
C TYR A 231 6.46 7.62 10.74
N GLU A 232 7.22 8.52 10.12
CA GLU A 232 8.58 8.97 10.45
C GLU A 232 9.60 7.83 10.69
N ALA A 233 9.62 7.22 11.89
CA ALA A 233 10.55 6.14 12.25
C ALA A 233 9.85 4.81 12.61
N GLY A 234 8.52 4.72 12.49
CA GLY A 234 7.75 3.55 12.91
C GLY A 234 6.28 3.59 12.47
N LYS A 235 5.37 3.13 13.33
CA LYS A 235 3.92 3.06 13.03
C LYS A 235 3.13 4.11 13.84
N PHE A 236 2.01 4.56 13.27
CA PHE A 236 0.98 5.32 13.98
C PHE A 236 0.56 4.58 15.27
N SER A 237 0.40 5.30 16.38
CA SER A 237 0.08 4.70 17.68
C SER A 237 -0.67 5.68 18.59
N LYS A 238 -2.00 5.54 18.64
CA LYS A 238 -2.89 6.37 19.49
C LYS A 238 -2.51 6.29 20.98
N SER A 239 -2.09 5.12 21.47
CA SER A 239 -1.70 4.93 22.88
C SER A 239 -0.36 5.57 23.25
N LYS A 240 0.50 5.89 22.27
CA LYS A 240 1.78 6.59 22.48
C LYS A 240 1.76 8.06 22.04
N GLY A 241 0.68 8.51 21.39
CA GLY A 241 0.59 9.84 20.75
C GLY A 241 1.51 9.99 19.53
N ILE A 242 1.79 8.89 18.81
CA ILE A 242 2.69 8.89 17.65
C ILE A 242 1.86 8.96 16.37
N GLY A 243 2.16 9.95 15.53
CA GLY A 243 1.44 10.22 14.29
C GLY A 243 0.27 11.18 14.50
N ASP A 244 -0.07 11.88 13.42
CA ASP A 244 -1.31 12.63 13.29
C ASP A 244 -2.49 11.69 12.99
N PHE A 245 -3.66 12.01 13.53
CA PHE A 245 -4.92 11.36 13.15
C PHE A 245 -5.84 12.40 12.49
N GLY A 246 -6.92 11.95 11.83
CA GLY A 246 -7.75 12.83 11.00
C GLY A 246 -8.32 14.09 11.70
N ASN A 247 -8.53 14.03 13.03
CA ASN A 247 -8.88 15.19 13.83
C ASN A 247 -7.71 16.18 13.96
N ASP A 248 -6.51 15.67 14.18
CA ASP A 248 -5.30 16.46 14.41
C ASP A 248 -4.84 17.19 13.14
N ALA A 249 -5.01 16.55 11.97
CA ALA A 249 -4.71 17.14 10.66
C ALA A 249 -5.46 18.48 10.45
N LYS A 250 -6.76 18.50 10.78
CA LYS A 250 -7.62 19.71 10.76
C LYS A 250 -7.15 20.82 11.70
N ASP A 251 -6.41 20.47 12.76
CA ASP A 251 -5.81 21.41 13.71
C ASP A 251 -4.40 21.88 13.37
N THR A 252 -3.78 21.35 12.32
CA THR A 252 -2.53 21.92 11.76
C THR A 252 -2.76 23.21 10.97
N LYS A 253 -3.99 23.44 10.48
CA LYS A 253 -4.34 24.49 9.52
C LYS A 253 -3.61 24.41 8.18
N ILE A 254 -2.93 23.29 7.90
CA ILE A 254 -2.55 22.88 6.54
C ILE A 254 -3.84 22.45 5.81
N PRO A 255 -4.15 23.01 4.63
CA PRO A 255 -5.39 22.70 3.90
C PRO A 255 -5.50 21.22 3.47
N SER A 256 -6.73 20.71 3.35
CA SER A 256 -6.98 19.29 3.08
C SER A 256 -6.48 18.84 1.70
N GLU A 257 -6.44 19.72 0.69
CA GLU A 257 -5.82 19.42 -0.60
C GLU A 257 -4.32 19.08 -0.49
N VAL A 258 -3.59 19.71 0.43
CA VAL A 258 -2.16 19.40 0.62
C VAL A 258 -1.99 17.99 1.19
N TRP A 259 -2.84 17.62 2.15
CA TRP A 259 -2.87 16.27 2.71
C TRP A 259 -3.26 15.23 1.67
N ARG A 260 -4.33 15.47 0.89
CA ARG A 260 -4.75 14.56 -0.19
C ARG A 260 -3.66 14.39 -1.23
N TYR A 261 -3.08 15.49 -1.73
CA TYR A 261 -1.98 15.47 -2.69
C TYR A 261 -0.79 14.64 -2.18
N TYR A 262 -0.39 14.86 -0.93
CA TYR A 262 0.71 14.14 -0.31
C TYR A 262 0.43 12.64 -0.19
N LEU A 263 -0.72 12.27 0.37
CA LEU A 263 -1.10 10.89 0.64
C LEU A 263 -1.35 10.09 -0.65
N LEU A 264 -1.85 10.74 -1.71
CA LEU A 264 -2.05 10.12 -3.03
C LEU A 264 -0.73 10.02 -3.82
N THR A 265 0.14 11.03 -3.75
CA THR A 265 1.51 10.96 -4.30
C THR A 265 2.33 9.85 -3.63
N ASN A 266 2.14 9.66 -2.33
CA ASN A 266 2.81 8.62 -1.53
C ASN A 266 1.91 7.40 -1.24
N ARG A 267 0.89 7.15 -2.08
CA ARG A 267 0.01 5.98 -1.93
C ARG A 267 0.82 4.67 -1.94
N PRO A 268 0.64 3.79 -0.93
CA PRO A 268 1.34 2.51 -0.84
C PRO A 268 0.69 1.45 -1.75
N GLU A 269 0.96 1.55 -3.06
CA GLU A 269 0.37 0.68 -4.10
C GLU A 269 1.14 -0.63 -4.37
N VAL A 270 2.41 -0.71 -3.98
CA VAL A 270 3.32 -1.86 -4.27
C VAL A 270 4.16 -2.27 -3.06
N SER A 271 4.45 -1.32 -2.16
CA SER A 271 5.11 -1.56 -0.89
C SER A 271 4.57 -0.60 0.15
N ASP A 272 4.80 -0.92 1.43
CA ASP A 272 4.69 0.05 2.52
C ASP A 272 5.38 1.38 2.14
N THR A 273 4.76 2.51 2.45
CA THR A 273 5.32 3.86 2.28
C THR A 273 5.48 4.56 3.63
N LEU A 274 6.09 5.74 3.64
CA LEU A 274 6.46 6.46 4.86
C LEU A 274 6.05 7.93 4.77
N PHE A 275 5.18 8.36 5.67
CA PHE A 275 4.94 9.78 5.93
C PHE A 275 6.15 10.39 6.64
N THR A 276 6.63 11.54 6.15
CA THR A 276 7.55 12.40 6.92
C THR A 276 7.17 13.87 6.74
N TRP A 277 7.35 14.69 7.78
CA TRP A 277 7.03 16.12 7.71
C TRP A 277 7.89 16.89 6.71
N LYS A 278 9.11 16.40 6.43
CA LYS A 278 10.04 17.00 5.46
C LYS A 278 9.68 16.68 4.01
N ASP A 279 9.17 15.48 3.72
CA ASP A 279 8.63 15.17 2.41
C ASP A 279 7.29 15.90 2.17
N LEU A 280 6.41 16.01 3.18
CA LEU A 280 5.18 16.83 3.09
C LEU A 280 5.50 18.29 2.71
N GLN A 281 6.48 18.89 3.38
CA GLN A 281 6.98 20.22 3.05
C GLN A 281 7.55 20.30 1.63
N ALA A 282 8.37 19.33 1.22
CA ALA A 282 8.95 19.29 -0.12
C ALA A 282 7.87 19.23 -1.22
N LYS A 283 6.83 18.41 -1.03
CA LYS A 283 5.68 18.30 -1.94
C LYS A 283 4.88 19.60 -2.01
N LEU A 284 4.55 20.21 -0.87
CA LEU A 284 3.85 21.48 -0.84
C LEU A 284 4.67 22.60 -1.50
N ASN A 285 5.90 22.84 -1.04
CA ASN A 285 6.67 24.00 -1.48
C ASN A 285 7.20 23.85 -2.93
N SER A 286 7.55 22.63 -3.36
CA SER A 286 8.20 22.41 -4.68
C SER A 286 7.23 22.01 -5.79
N GLU A 287 6.19 21.22 -5.49
CA GLU A 287 5.29 20.67 -6.51
C GLU A 287 3.96 21.42 -6.55
N LEU A 288 3.32 21.67 -5.41
CA LEU A 288 2.09 22.47 -5.36
C LEU A 288 2.37 23.96 -5.55
N LEU A 289 3.23 24.57 -4.73
CA LEU A 289 3.50 26.01 -4.78
C LEU A 289 4.35 26.43 -5.98
N ALA A 290 5.57 25.90 -6.11
CA ALA A 290 6.53 26.37 -7.12
C ALA A 290 6.26 25.90 -8.57
N ASN A 291 5.46 24.84 -8.77
CA ASN A 291 5.01 24.40 -10.11
C ASN A 291 3.54 24.79 -10.36
N LEU A 292 2.58 24.13 -9.71
CA LEU A 292 1.15 24.26 -10.02
C LEU A 292 0.58 25.66 -9.72
N GLY A 293 0.71 26.12 -8.48
CA GLY A 293 0.26 27.45 -8.06
C GLY A 293 1.00 28.57 -8.79
N ASN A 294 2.31 28.41 -9.02
CA ASN A 294 3.11 29.33 -9.81
C ASN A 294 2.64 29.44 -11.28
N PHE A 295 2.33 28.32 -11.95
CA PHE A 295 1.77 28.34 -13.31
C PHE A 295 0.47 29.15 -13.34
N ILE A 296 -0.50 28.77 -12.50
CA ILE A 296 -1.84 29.36 -12.50
C ILE A 296 -1.78 30.85 -12.14
N ASN A 297 -1.00 31.21 -11.12
CA ASN A 297 -0.80 32.61 -10.73
C ASN A 297 -0.13 33.43 -11.85
N ARG A 298 0.93 32.92 -12.50
CA ARG A 298 1.57 33.60 -13.64
C ARG A 298 0.58 33.87 -14.78
N VAL A 299 -0.32 32.94 -15.07
CA VAL A 299 -1.36 33.09 -16.11
C VAL A 299 -2.40 34.14 -15.71
N LEU A 300 -3.08 33.93 -14.58
CA LEU A 300 -4.23 34.74 -14.18
C LEU A 300 -3.80 36.16 -13.79
N SER A 301 -2.71 36.32 -13.05
CA SER A 301 -2.16 37.63 -12.67
C SER A 301 -1.55 38.41 -13.84
N PHE A 302 -1.26 37.79 -14.99
CA PHE A 302 -0.91 38.54 -16.19
C PHE A 302 -2.14 39.07 -16.93
N ILE A 303 -3.22 38.28 -17.00
CA ILE A 303 -4.47 38.70 -17.63
C ILE A 303 -5.18 39.77 -16.80
N ALA A 304 -5.17 39.66 -15.47
CA ALA A 304 -5.78 40.63 -14.56
C ALA A 304 -5.08 42.01 -14.51
N LYS A 305 -3.86 42.15 -15.04
CA LYS A 305 -3.20 43.46 -15.15
C LYS A 305 -3.97 44.39 -16.08
N PRO A 306 -4.08 45.70 -15.76
CA PRO A 306 -4.74 46.67 -16.63
C PRO A 306 -4.19 46.69 -18.06
N SER A 307 -5.04 47.06 -19.02
CA SER A 307 -4.67 47.23 -20.43
C SER A 307 -3.42 48.12 -20.58
N GLY A 308 -2.45 47.66 -21.37
CA GLY A 308 -1.11 48.26 -21.46
C GLY A 308 -0.05 47.60 -20.57
N LEU A 309 -0.47 46.83 -19.56
CA LEU A 309 0.39 45.95 -18.74
C LEU A 309 -0.08 44.47 -18.75
N GLY A 310 -1.26 44.22 -19.33
CA GLY A 310 -1.94 42.93 -19.46
C GLY A 310 -3.26 43.08 -20.21
N TYR A 311 -4.27 42.27 -19.89
CA TYR A 311 -5.52 42.18 -20.66
C TYR A 311 -6.78 42.66 -19.92
N GLY A 312 -6.64 43.35 -18.78
CA GLY A 312 -7.75 44.00 -18.08
C GLY A 312 -8.78 43.01 -17.48
N SER A 313 -8.32 41.84 -17.05
CA SER A 313 -9.14 40.68 -16.64
C SER A 313 -9.98 40.05 -17.77
N ILE A 314 -9.77 40.41 -19.04
CA ILE A 314 -10.45 39.81 -20.19
C ILE A 314 -9.53 38.80 -20.88
N ILE A 315 -10.06 37.62 -21.20
CA ILE A 315 -9.32 36.62 -21.99
C ILE A 315 -9.24 37.10 -23.45
N PRO A 316 -8.02 37.23 -24.02
CA PRO A 316 -7.85 37.79 -25.36
C PRO A 316 -8.28 36.79 -26.45
N ASP A 317 -8.54 37.31 -27.66
CA ASP A 317 -8.79 36.47 -28.83
C ASP A 317 -7.50 35.92 -29.45
N ALA A 318 -7.60 34.79 -30.16
CA ALA A 318 -6.43 33.98 -30.54
C ALA A 318 -6.65 33.30 -31.91
N ALA A 319 -6.86 34.11 -32.95
CA ALA A 319 -6.96 33.60 -34.31
C ALA A 319 -5.70 32.82 -34.72
N ASN A 320 -5.88 31.67 -35.36
CA ASN A 320 -4.84 30.77 -35.85
C ASN A 320 -3.93 30.14 -34.76
N ALA A 321 -4.44 29.97 -33.53
CA ALA A 321 -3.70 29.37 -32.42
C ALA A 321 -3.16 27.96 -32.73
N GLU A 322 -3.90 27.17 -33.51
CA GLU A 322 -3.53 25.84 -33.99
C GLU A 322 -2.33 25.84 -34.97
N SER A 323 -2.03 27.00 -35.57
CA SER A 323 -0.89 27.22 -36.46
C SER A 323 0.36 27.76 -35.74
N HIS A 324 0.24 28.22 -34.49
CA HIS A 324 1.37 28.73 -33.70
C HIS A 324 2.27 27.60 -33.21
N SER A 325 3.57 27.66 -33.52
CA SER A 325 4.52 26.55 -33.38
C SER A 325 4.62 25.99 -31.95
N LEU A 326 4.81 26.86 -30.95
CA LEU A 326 4.87 26.44 -29.54
C LEU A 326 3.51 25.89 -29.06
N THR A 327 2.39 26.46 -29.53
CA THR A 327 1.03 26.02 -29.15
C THR A 327 0.76 24.60 -29.65
N LYS A 328 1.14 24.32 -30.90
CA LYS A 328 1.01 22.99 -31.49
C LYS A 328 1.85 21.94 -30.75
N VAL A 329 3.12 22.27 -30.41
CA VAL A 329 3.97 21.35 -29.63
C VAL A 329 3.39 21.08 -28.23
N LEU A 330 2.86 22.10 -27.55
CA LEU A 330 2.15 21.92 -26.28
C LEU A 330 0.91 21.03 -26.45
N ALA A 331 0.06 21.29 -27.46
CA ALA A 331 -1.14 20.52 -27.74
C ALA A 331 -0.86 19.02 -27.95
N GLU A 332 0.17 18.70 -28.74
CA GLU A 332 0.60 17.32 -29.00
C GLU A 332 1.14 16.60 -27.76
N LYS A 333 1.67 17.32 -26.75
CA LYS A 333 2.05 16.76 -25.45
C LYS A 333 0.85 16.61 -24.51
N VAL A 334 0.03 17.66 -24.38
CA VAL A 334 -1.13 17.69 -23.50
C VAL A 334 -2.13 16.60 -23.88
N GLY A 335 -2.39 16.36 -25.17
CA GLY A 335 -3.22 15.24 -25.63
C GLY A 335 -2.73 13.89 -25.12
N LYS A 336 -1.45 13.57 -25.35
CA LYS A 336 -0.82 12.31 -24.91
C LYS A 336 -0.87 12.15 -23.39
N HIS A 337 -0.74 13.23 -22.63
CA HIS A 337 -0.85 13.18 -21.17
C HIS A 337 -2.31 13.02 -20.70
N VAL A 338 -3.30 13.62 -21.37
CA VAL A 338 -4.71 13.38 -21.04
C VAL A 338 -5.12 11.93 -21.36
N GLU A 339 -4.65 11.38 -22.48
CA GLU A 339 -4.82 9.96 -22.83
C GLU A 339 -4.18 9.04 -21.77
N GLN A 340 -2.93 9.32 -21.36
CA GLN A 340 -2.24 8.60 -20.27
C GLN A 340 -2.92 8.74 -18.91
N PHE A 341 -3.60 9.87 -18.66
CA PHE A 341 -4.36 10.12 -17.44
C PHE A 341 -5.62 9.27 -17.41
N VAL A 342 -6.43 9.29 -18.47
CA VAL A 342 -7.67 8.50 -18.56
C VAL A 342 -7.35 7.01 -18.46
N GLU A 343 -6.37 6.52 -19.22
CA GLU A 343 -5.93 5.11 -19.16
C GLU A 343 -5.44 4.69 -17.75
N ALA A 344 -4.82 5.62 -17.02
CA ALA A 344 -4.41 5.38 -15.63
C ALA A 344 -5.61 5.35 -14.67
N MET A 345 -6.59 6.24 -14.85
CA MET A 345 -7.76 6.36 -13.96
C MET A 345 -8.76 5.21 -14.13
N GLU A 346 -9.06 4.81 -15.37
CA GLU A 346 -9.86 3.59 -15.66
C GLU A 346 -9.25 2.35 -15.00
N LYS A 347 -7.92 2.27 -14.99
CA LYS A 347 -7.12 1.17 -14.41
C LYS A 347 -6.76 1.44 -12.94
N VAL A 348 -7.38 2.44 -12.31
CA VAL A 348 -7.25 2.89 -10.90
C VAL A 348 -5.80 3.02 -10.41
N LYS A 349 -4.89 3.39 -11.33
CA LYS A 349 -3.49 3.73 -11.07
C LYS A 349 -3.38 5.17 -10.57
N LEU A 350 -4.07 5.47 -9.46
CA LEU A 350 -4.29 6.83 -8.96
C LEU A 350 -2.99 7.64 -8.85
N LYS A 351 -1.92 7.03 -8.31
CA LYS A 351 -0.60 7.68 -8.20
C LYS A 351 0.03 8.05 -9.55
N GLN A 352 -0.21 7.26 -10.59
CA GLN A 352 0.23 7.56 -11.96
C GLN A 352 -0.65 8.65 -12.59
N GLY A 353 -1.97 8.62 -12.39
CA GLY A 353 -2.89 9.68 -12.84
C GLY A 353 -2.48 11.05 -12.30
N LEU A 354 -2.29 11.16 -10.98
CA LEU A 354 -1.82 12.40 -10.33
C LEU A 354 -0.48 12.89 -10.90
N LYS A 355 0.49 11.99 -11.07
CA LYS A 355 1.80 12.32 -11.65
C LYS A 355 1.69 12.85 -13.08
N VAL A 356 0.80 12.29 -13.90
CA VAL A 356 0.56 12.76 -15.28
C VAL A 356 -0.12 14.13 -15.29
N ALA A 357 -1.13 14.36 -14.43
CA ALA A 357 -1.75 15.67 -14.27
C ALA A 357 -0.72 16.75 -13.85
N MET A 358 0.15 16.46 -12.88
CA MET A 358 1.23 17.38 -12.47
C MET A 358 2.31 17.58 -13.55
N THR A 359 2.48 16.63 -14.47
CA THR A 359 3.38 16.79 -15.63
C THR A 359 2.86 17.84 -16.61
N ILE A 360 1.54 17.94 -16.79
CA ILE A 360 0.90 18.98 -17.62
C ILE A 360 1.14 20.39 -17.04
N SER A 361 1.20 20.55 -15.72
CA SER A 361 1.60 21.82 -15.08
C SER A 361 3.04 22.20 -15.41
N SER A 362 3.96 21.23 -15.41
CA SER A 362 5.36 21.46 -15.78
C SER A 362 5.49 21.92 -17.24
N GLU A 363 4.76 21.28 -18.15
CA GLU A 363 4.69 21.68 -19.56
C GLU A 363 4.08 23.08 -19.75
N GLY A 364 3.07 23.44 -18.97
CA GLY A 364 2.54 24.82 -18.91
C GLY A 364 3.58 25.85 -18.47
N ASN A 365 4.38 25.53 -17.44
CA ASN A 365 5.46 26.40 -16.97
C ASN A 365 6.58 26.56 -18.01
N CYS A 366 6.96 25.48 -18.71
CA CYS A 366 7.91 25.52 -19.83
C CYS A 366 7.37 26.37 -20.98
N TYR A 367 6.12 26.16 -21.40
CA TYR A 367 5.48 26.93 -22.47
C TYR A 367 5.46 28.44 -22.20
N LEU A 368 5.15 28.86 -20.97
CA LEU A 368 5.25 30.26 -20.56
C LEU A 368 6.68 30.79 -20.55
N GLN A 369 7.68 29.94 -20.30
CA GLN A 369 9.09 30.34 -20.27
C GLN A 369 9.67 30.48 -21.68
N ASP A 370 9.43 29.49 -22.54
CA ASP A 370 9.97 29.41 -23.90
C ASP A 370 9.35 30.47 -24.82
N SER A 371 8.04 30.74 -24.66
CA SER A 371 7.35 31.83 -25.36
C SER A 371 7.78 33.23 -24.93
N GLN A 372 8.36 33.38 -23.73
CA GLN A 372 8.75 34.67 -23.15
C GLN A 372 7.61 35.72 -23.23
N PHE A 373 6.38 35.32 -22.88
CA PHE A 373 5.14 36.08 -23.15
C PHE A 373 5.16 37.56 -22.73
N TRP A 374 5.94 37.91 -21.71
CA TRP A 374 6.13 39.30 -21.23
C TRP A 374 6.92 40.20 -22.20
N LYS A 375 7.67 39.63 -23.14
CA LYS A 375 8.25 40.30 -24.31
C LYS A 375 7.25 40.34 -25.46
N LEU A 376 6.64 39.19 -25.80
CA LEU A 376 5.64 39.10 -26.87
C LEU A 376 4.53 40.15 -26.68
N TYR A 377 4.06 40.40 -25.46
CA TYR A 377 3.05 41.44 -25.19
C TYR A 377 3.42 42.84 -25.74
N LYS A 378 4.71 43.14 -25.92
CA LYS A 378 5.23 44.39 -26.48
C LYS A 378 5.67 44.28 -27.95
N GLU A 379 6.14 43.09 -28.35
CA GLU A 379 6.83 42.84 -29.63
C GLU A 379 5.90 42.18 -30.67
N ASP A 380 5.07 41.22 -30.23
CA ASP A 380 4.00 40.58 -31.00
C ASP A 380 2.80 40.26 -30.08
N PRO A 381 1.86 41.23 -29.92
CA PRO A 381 0.68 41.05 -29.08
C PRO A 381 -0.26 39.93 -29.54
N ALA A 382 -0.20 39.51 -30.81
CA ALA A 382 -1.04 38.45 -31.35
C ALA A 382 -0.55 37.07 -30.91
N SER A 383 0.75 36.80 -31.04
CA SER A 383 1.35 35.58 -30.47
C SER A 383 1.24 35.56 -28.94
N CYS A 384 1.35 36.71 -28.27
CA CYS A 384 1.10 36.80 -26.82
C CYS A 384 -0.35 36.39 -26.47
N ALA A 385 -1.34 36.85 -27.23
CA ALA A 385 -2.74 36.52 -27.00
C ALA A 385 -3.03 35.01 -27.20
N ILE A 386 -2.44 34.40 -28.23
CA ILE A 386 -2.46 32.95 -28.44
C ILE A 386 -1.88 32.20 -27.24
N VAL A 387 -0.72 32.64 -26.74
CA VAL A 387 -0.08 32.05 -25.56
C VAL A 387 -0.97 32.14 -24.33
N MET A 388 -1.47 33.33 -24.00
CA MET A 388 -2.27 33.53 -22.79
C MET A 388 -3.61 32.80 -22.82
N ARG A 389 -4.33 32.78 -23.95
CA ARG A 389 -5.59 32.01 -24.08
C ARG A 389 -5.36 30.51 -23.98
N THR A 390 -4.30 30.00 -24.63
CA THR A 390 -3.89 28.59 -24.52
C THR A 390 -3.58 28.23 -23.06
N SER A 391 -2.84 29.08 -22.36
CA SER A 391 -2.48 28.84 -20.95
C SER A 391 -3.69 28.90 -20.02
N VAL A 392 -4.69 29.77 -20.24
CA VAL A 392 -5.94 29.78 -19.44
C VAL A 392 -6.76 28.50 -19.66
N GLY A 393 -6.85 28.01 -20.90
CA GLY A 393 -7.43 26.70 -21.16
C GLY A 393 -6.72 25.58 -20.41
N LEU A 394 -5.38 25.66 -20.31
CA LEU A 394 -4.57 24.70 -19.56
C LEU A 394 -4.80 24.80 -18.03
N VAL A 395 -5.02 26.01 -17.48
CA VAL A 395 -5.43 26.20 -16.08
C VAL A 395 -6.75 25.49 -15.78
N TYR A 396 -7.76 25.63 -16.66
CA TYR A 396 -9.05 24.94 -16.49
C TYR A 396 -8.93 23.43 -16.69
N LEU A 397 -8.12 22.96 -17.64
CA LEU A 397 -7.85 21.54 -17.82
C LEU A 397 -7.12 20.94 -16.61
N LEU A 398 -6.19 21.67 -15.98
CA LEU A 398 -5.55 21.24 -14.74
C LEU A 398 -6.53 21.13 -13.58
N ALA A 399 -7.45 22.10 -13.42
CA ALA A 399 -8.54 21.98 -12.46
C ALA A 399 -9.46 20.77 -12.78
N SER A 400 -9.64 20.42 -14.06
CA SER A 400 -10.39 19.23 -14.47
C SER A 400 -9.70 17.92 -14.04
N LEU A 401 -8.40 17.80 -14.34
CA LEU A 401 -7.61 16.59 -14.08
C LEU A 401 -7.28 16.38 -12.60
N LEU A 402 -7.24 17.46 -11.82
CA LEU A 402 -6.87 17.42 -10.40
C LEU A 402 -8.07 17.34 -9.45
N GLU A 403 -9.31 17.51 -9.94
CA GLU A 403 -10.53 17.44 -9.13
C GLU A 403 -10.65 16.15 -8.29
N PRO A 404 -10.43 14.93 -8.83
CA PRO A 404 -10.53 13.70 -8.03
C PRO A 404 -9.49 13.63 -6.90
N PHE A 405 -8.39 14.38 -7.03
CA PHE A 405 -7.26 14.37 -6.11
C PHE A 405 -7.34 15.51 -5.09
N ILE A 406 -7.74 16.70 -5.51
CA ILE A 406 -7.76 17.95 -4.73
C ILE A 406 -8.98 18.83 -5.15
N PRO A 407 -10.21 18.42 -4.78
CA PRO A 407 -11.44 19.08 -5.24
C PRO A 407 -11.55 20.55 -4.78
N SER A 408 -11.19 20.86 -3.52
CA SER A 408 -11.15 22.23 -2.98
C SER A 408 -10.31 23.21 -3.84
N PHE A 409 -9.14 22.78 -4.29
CA PHE A 409 -8.27 23.53 -5.21
C PHE A 409 -8.97 23.78 -6.55
N SER A 410 -9.67 22.77 -7.08
CA SER A 410 -10.33 22.86 -8.39
C SER A 410 -11.51 23.82 -8.36
N VAL A 411 -12.29 23.82 -7.27
CA VAL A 411 -13.35 24.81 -7.00
C VAL A 411 -12.77 26.23 -6.92
N GLU A 412 -11.65 26.42 -6.22
CA GLU A 412 -11.02 27.75 -6.12
C GLU A 412 -10.47 28.24 -7.47
N VAL A 413 -9.88 27.38 -8.29
CA VAL A 413 -9.44 27.74 -9.66
C VAL A 413 -10.63 28.14 -10.54
N VAL A 414 -11.74 27.40 -10.49
CA VAL A 414 -12.98 27.73 -11.22
C VAL A 414 -13.57 29.06 -10.75
N LYS A 415 -13.52 29.35 -9.44
CA LYS A 415 -13.88 30.65 -8.83
C LYS A 415 -12.98 31.79 -9.32
N GLN A 416 -11.65 31.62 -9.37
CA GLN A 416 -10.75 32.64 -9.92
C GLN A 416 -10.90 32.83 -11.43
N LEU A 417 -11.33 31.79 -12.16
CA LEU A 417 -11.73 31.90 -13.57
C LEU A 417 -13.11 32.56 -13.77
N ASN A 418 -13.88 32.78 -12.69
CA ASN A 418 -15.24 33.33 -12.74
C ASN A 418 -16.17 32.51 -13.66
N LEU A 419 -16.19 31.20 -13.44
CA LEU A 419 -17.06 30.24 -14.13
C LEU A 419 -18.07 29.61 -13.14
N PRO A 420 -19.18 29.00 -13.62
CA PRO A 420 -20.14 28.32 -12.76
C PRO A 420 -19.50 27.20 -11.93
N SER A 421 -20.06 26.93 -10.74
CA SER A 421 -19.51 25.96 -9.78
C SER A 421 -19.83 24.49 -10.10
N GLU A 422 -20.57 24.21 -11.18
CA GLU A 422 -20.73 22.83 -11.66
C GLU A 422 -19.40 22.30 -12.19
N LEU A 423 -19.14 21.01 -11.92
CA LEU A 423 -17.79 20.46 -11.94
C LEU A 423 -17.14 20.43 -13.35
N PRO A 424 -15.80 20.47 -13.42
CA PRO A 424 -15.05 20.68 -14.66
C PRO A 424 -15.14 19.51 -15.67
N LEU A 425 -14.41 19.60 -16.80
CA LEU A 425 -14.50 18.66 -17.94
C LEU A 425 -14.59 17.20 -17.46
N SER A 426 -15.68 16.52 -17.80
CA SER A 426 -15.91 15.14 -17.34
C SER A 426 -14.97 14.13 -18.02
N LEU A 427 -14.24 14.54 -19.06
CA LEU A 427 -13.27 13.73 -19.81
C LEU A 427 -13.86 12.44 -20.39
N ARG A 428 -15.19 12.41 -20.62
CA ARG A 428 -15.88 11.32 -21.31
C ARG A 428 -15.73 11.50 -22.81
N ASP A 429 -15.36 10.44 -23.52
CA ASP A 429 -15.18 10.46 -24.98
C ASP A 429 -16.47 10.83 -25.74
N GLU A 430 -17.64 10.50 -25.18
CA GLU A 430 -18.97 10.85 -25.72
C GLU A 430 -19.15 12.36 -25.94
N ASN A 431 -18.53 13.19 -25.09
CA ASN A 431 -18.56 14.66 -25.20
C ASN A 431 -17.45 15.21 -26.11
N GLY A 432 -16.52 14.37 -26.57
CA GLY A 432 -15.30 14.80 -27.26
C GLY A 432 -14.29 15.53 -26.37
N ASP A 433 -14.40 15.43 -25.04
CA ASP A 433 -13.61 16.21 -24.07
C ASP A 433 -12.09 15.99 -24.23
N ILE A 434 -11.63 14.78 -24.54
CA ILE A 434 -10.21 14.50 -24.82
C ILE A 434 -9.72 15.27 -26.07
N ASN A 435 -10.56 15.35 -27.12
CA ASN A 435 -10.28 16.14 -28.33
C ASN A 435 -10.40 17.67 -28.11
N ARG A 436 -11.05 18.11 -27.03
CA ARG A 436 -11.07 19.50 -26.58
C ARG A 436 -9.86 19.83 -25.71
N ALA A 437 -9.40 18.89 -24.88
CA ALA A 437 -8.17 19.02 -24.10
C ALA A 437 -6.91 19.14 -24.97
N ARG A 438 -6.91 18.48 -26.14
CA ARG A 438 -5.93 18.69 -27.23
C ARG A 438 -5.94 20.11 -27.83
N ARG A 439 -6.91 20.97 -27.52
CA ARG A 439 -7.06 22.33 -28.07
C ARG A 439 -7.36 23.37 -26.97
N PRO A 440 -6.41 23.64 -26.04
CA PRO A 440 -6.69 24.45 -24.85
C PRO A 440 -7.26 25.84 -25.13
N TRP A 441 -6.86 26.48 -26.24
CA TRP A 441 -7.38 27.80 -26.65
C TRP A 441 -8.90 27.82 -26.92
N GLU A 442 -9.54 26.66 -27.16
CA GLU A 442 -10.99 26.53 -27.33
C GLU A 442 -11.75 26.22 -26.03
N ILE A 443 -11.04 25.97 -24.92
CA ILE A 443 -11.70 25.56 -23.66
C ILE A 443 -12.53 26.70 -23.07
N ILE A 444 -11.98 27.93 -23.01
CA ILE A 444 -12.67 29.12 -22.48
C ILE A 444 -12.79 30.16 -23.62
N PRO A 445 -13.98 30.77 -23.83
CA PRO A 445 -14.18 31.73 -24.92
C PRO A 445 -13.38 33.02 -24.71
N SER A 446 -12.96 33.63 -25.82
CA SER A 446 -12.40 34.99 -25.83
C SER A 446 -13.47 36.02 -25.44
N GLY A 447 -13.04 37.13 -24.84
CA GLY A 447 -13.94 38.12 -24.24
C GLY A 447 -14.48 37.73 -22.86
N HIS A 448 -14.31 36.48 -22.40
CA HIS A 448 -14.67 36.08 -21.04
C HIS A 448 -13.87 36.87 -19.99
N LYS A 449 -14.52 37.22 -18.89
CA LYS A 449 -13.92 37.99 -17.80
C LYS A 449 -13.60 37.08 -16.62
N ILE A 450 -12.32 36.95 -16.29
CA ILE A 450 -11.86 36.21 -15.10
C ILE A 450 -12.18 36.99 -13.80
N GLY A 451 -12.12 36.27 -12.68
CA GLY A 451 -12.28 36.82 -11.34
C GLY A 451 -11.02 37.53 -10.84
N ILE A 452 -10.82 37.49 -9.53
CA ILE A 452 -9.62 38.03 -8.86
C ILE A 452 -8.62 36.87 -8.69
N PRO A 453 -7.39 36.97 -9.24
CA PRO A 453 -6.36 35.96 -9.00
C PRO A 453 -5.82 36.04 -7.56
N GLU A 454 -5.72 34.91 -6.87
CA GLU A 454 -5.20 34.80 -5.51
C GLU A 454 -4.24 33.60 -5.36
N PRO A 455 -3.20 33.67 -4.50
CA PRO A 455 -2.26 32.55 -4.32
C PRO A 455 -2.95 31.30 -3.76
N LEU A 456 -2.98 30.22 -4.56
CA LEU A 456 -3.67 28.97 -4.24
C LEU A 456 -3.00 28.14 -3.12
N PHE A 457 -1.71 28.36 -2.85
CA PHE A 457 -0.95 27.63 -1.83
C PHE A 457 -0.10 28.59 -0.99
N LYS A 458 0.07 28.27 0.30
CA LYS A 458 1.00 28.93 1.23
C LYS A 458 2.24 28.06 1.41
N GLU A 459 3.41 28.68 1.50
CA GLU A 459 4.64 28.03 1.96
C GLU A 459 4.49 27.45 3.38
N LEU A 460 4.96 26.21 3.58
CA LEU A 460 5.16 25.61 4.90
C LEU A 460 6.63 25.73 5.29
N LYS A 461 6.89 26.40 6.42
CA LYS A 461 8.25 26.75 6.86
C LYS A 461 8.90 25.66 7.70
N ASP A 462 10.23 25.72 7.80
CA ASP A 462 11.02 24.79 8.61
C ASP A 462 10.59 24.81 10.09
N GLU A 463 10.25 25.98 10.64
CA GLU A 463 9.78 26.09 12.03
C GLU A 463 8.39 25.45 12.22
N GLU A 464 7.50 25.57 11.23
CA GLU A 464 6.18 24.92 11.23
C GLU A 464 6.36 23.38 11.13
N VAL A 465 7.29 22.91 10.29
CA VAL A 465 7.64 21.48 10.10
C VAL A 465 8.19 20.83 11.35
N GLU A 466 9.17 21.46 12.00
CA GLU A 466 9.76 20.90 13.22
C GLU A 466 8.76 20.96 14.40
N PHE A 467 7.96 22.03 14.50
CA PHE A 467 6.86 22.11 15.47
C PHE A 467 5.85 20.97 15.32
N PHE A 468 5.37 20.69 14.09
CA PHE A 468 4.44 19.58 13.88
C PHE A 468 5.09 18.21 14.10
N ARG A 469 6.35 18.01 13.67
CA ARG A 469 7.05 16.75 13.97
C ARG A 469 7.17 16.51 15.47
N GLU A 470 7.52 17.53 16.26
CA GLU A 470 7.55 17.43 17.71
C GLU A 470 6.16 17.18 18.33
N LYS A 471 5.13 17.90 17.89
CA LYS A 471 3.75 17.75 18.36
C LYS A 471 3.27 16.29 18.23
N PHE A 472 3.63 15.63 17.14
CA PHE A 472 3.16 14.27 16.79
C PHE A 472 4.25 13.17 16.97
N ALA A 473 5.34 13.46 17.68
CA ALA A 473 6.43 12.50 17.94
C ALA A 473 6.12 11.46 19.05
N GLY A 474 5.10 11.73 19.88
CA GLY A 474 4.76 10.96 21.08
C GLY A 474 5.06 11.67 22.40
N ASN A 475 4.62 11.05 23.50
CA ASN A 475 4.75 11.57 24.86
C ASN A 475 6.22 11.88 25.27
N GLN A 476 6.42 12.84 26.17
CA GLN A 476 7.75 13.33 26.58
C GLN A 476 8.69 12.25 27.15
N ALA A 477 8.15 11.17 27.74
CA ALA A 477 8.96 10.02 28.15
C ALA A 477 9.55 9.25 26.95
N ASP A 478 8.70 8.94 25.95
CA ASP A 478 9.13 8.32 24.68
C ASP A 478 10.07 9.26 23.88
N ARG A 479 9.95 10.58 24.01
CA ARG A 479 10.90 11.54 23.40
C ARG A 479 12.34 11.33 23.90
N LYS A 480 12.53 10.97 25.18
CA LYS A 480 13.87 10.77 25.76
C LYS A 480 14.49 9.48 25.24
N VAL A 481 13.74 8.37 25.31
CA VAL A 481 14.15 7.07 24.75
C VAL A 481 14.45 7.19 23.24
N LYS A 482 13.59 7.89 22.48
CA LYS A 482 13.80 8.12 21.05
C LYS A 482 14.96 9.07 20.75
N ALA A 483 15.30 10.03 21.62
CA ALA A 483 16.48 10.85 21.42
C ALA A 483 17.75 10.00 21.58
N ASP A 484 17.83 9.21 22.67
CA ASP A 484 18.92 8.28 22.92
C ASP A 484 19.07 7.26 21.77
N GLU A 485 17.95 6.70 21.26
CA GLU A 485 17.94 5.82 20.09
C GLU A 485 18.27 6.53 18.77
N ALA A 486 17.79 7.76 18.54
CA ALA A 486 17.96 8.48 17.29
C ALA A 486 19.36 9.09 17.13
N ASP A 487 20.00 9.52 18.22
CA ASP A 487 21.39 9.95 18.19
C ASP A 487 22.34 8.75 18.08
N ALA A 488 22.06 7.63 18.77
CA ALA A 488 22.76 6.37 18.51
C ALA A 488 22.60 5.91 17.05
N LYS A 489 21.42 6.09 16.45
CA LYS A 489 21.14 5.75 15.05
C LYS A 489 21.77 6.73 14.07
N LYS A 490 21.79 8.04 14.32
CA LYS A 490 22.56 9.03 13.54
C LYS A 490 24.05 8.70 13.56
N MET A 491 24.62 8.44 14.73
CA MET A 491 26.03 8.04 14.86
C MET A 491 26.32 6.73 14.12
N ALA A 492 25.36 5.80 14.02
CA ALA A 492 25.50 4.61 13.19
C ALA A 492 25.39 4.91 11.68
N ASP A 493 24.35 5.63 11.25
CA ASP A 493 24.03 5.92 9.85
C ASP A 493 25.03 6.88 9.20
N GLU A 494 25.57 7.86 9.92
CA GLU A 494 26.60 8.79 9.43
C GLU A 494 27.97 8.09 9.29
N LEU A 495 28.30 7.20 10.24
CA LEU A 495 29.45 6.29 10.18
C LEU A 495 29.29 5.18 9.11
N GLN A 496 28.07 4.98 8.59
CA GLN A 496 27.75 4.03 7.52
C GLN A 496 27.72 4.71 6.14
N ARG A 497 27.13 5.91 6.01
CA ARG A 497 27.05 6.67 4.76
C ARG A 497 28.45 7.07 4.26
N THR A 498 29.33 7.49 5.19
CA THR A 498 30.74 7.83 4.92
C THR A 498 31.61 6.62 4.54
N ARG A 499 31.09 5.38 4.64
CA ARG A 499 31.80 4.14 4.23
C ARG A 499 31.40 3.60 2.85
N LEU A 500 30.30 4.09 2.25
CA LEU A 500 29.67 3.42 1.10
C LEU A 500 30.16 3.91 -0.28
N SER A 501 30.85 5.05 -0.36
CA SER A 501 31.21 5.71 -1.62
C SER A 501 32.48 5.21 -2.31
N GLU A 502 33.05 4.06 -1.92
CA GLU A 502 34.49 3.78 -2.15
C GLU A 502 34.85 2.33 -2.55
N ILE A 503 33.88 1.46 -2.84
CA ILE A 503 34.12 0.03 -3.12
C ILE A 503 33.69 -0.33 -4.55
N SER A 504 34.65 -0.41 -5.48
CA SER A 504 34.48 -1.09 -6.77
C SER A 504 34.48 -2.61 -6.59
N ILE A 505 33.64 -3.30 -7.36
CA ILE A 505 33.56 -4.78 -7.39
C ILE A 505 34.85 -5.44 -7.93
N SER A 506 35.63 -4.73 -8.76
CA SER A 506 36.87 -5.26 -9.36
C SER A 506 38.00 -5.56 -8.36
N ARG A 507 37.82 -5.19 -7.09
CA ARG A 507 38.74 -5.46 -5.96
C ARG A 507 38.59 -6.84 -5.31
N LEU A 508 37.59 -7.63 -5.72
CA LEU A 508 37.29 -8.95 -5.14
C LEU A 508 37.98 -10.09 -5.91
N ASP A 509 38.71 -10.97 -5.21
CA ASP A 509 39.27 -12.20 -5.79
C ASP A 509 38.24 -13.34 -5.65
N ILE A 510 37.35 -13.43 -6.63
CA ILE A 510 36.34 -14.49 -6.72
C ILE A 510 36.82 -15.55 -7.71
N ARG A 511 37.01 -16.77 -7.22
CA ARG A 511 37.41 -17.95 -8.02
C ARG A 511 36.34 -19.03 -7.96
N VAL A 512 36.37 -19.98 -8.87
CA VAL A 512 35.68 -21.27 -8.67
C VAL A 512 36.65 -22.23 -8.02
N GLY A 513 36.23 -22.87 -6.94
CA GLY A 513 36.95 -23.96 -6.31
C GLY A 513 36.19 -25.29 -6.36
N LEU A 514 36.89 -26.40 -6.16
CA LEU A 514 36.34 -27.74 -6.04
C LEU A 514 36.40 -28.19 -4.58
N ILE A 515 35.27 -28.57 -3.98
CA ILE A 515 35.23 -29.17 -2.64
C ILE A 515 35.83 -30.59 -2.74
N THR A 516 37.08 -30.74 -2.33
CA THR A 516 37.81 -32.02 -2.35
C THR A 516 37.41 -32.92 -1.18
N LYS A 517 36.94 -32.33 -0.07
CA LYS A 517 36.48 -33.05 1.13
C LYS A 517 35.55 -32.18 1.96
N VAL A 518 34.48 -32.76 2.51
CA VAL A 518 33.51 -32.05 3.36
C VAL A 518 33.01 -32.91 4.52
N TRP A 519 32.82 -32.31 5.70
CA TRP A 519 32.24 -32.97 6.87
C TRP A 519 31.48 -31.98 7.77
N LYS A 520 30.60 -32.47 8.65
CA LYS A 520 29.91 -31.62 9.63
C LYS A 520 30.89 -31.14 10.72
N HIS A 521 30.73 -29.89 11.17
CA HIS A 521 31.56 -29.31 12.21
C HIS A 521 31.37 -30.07 13.55
N PRO A 522 32.45 -30.49 14.24
CA PRO A 522 32.35 -31.39 15.41
C PRO A 522 31.62 -30.78 16.62
N VAL A 523 31.43 -29.46 16.63
CA VAL A 523 30.75 -28.69 17.69
C VAL A 523 29.52 -27.91 17.17
N SER A 524 29.11 -28.09 15.90
CA SER A 524 27.95 -27.33 15.38
C SER A 524 27.18 -28.03 14.26
N ASP A 525 25.91 -28.35 14.55
CA ASP A 525 24.93 -28.89 13.59
C ASP A 525 24.55 -27.93 12.44
N SER A 526 25.11 -26.71 12.44
CA SER A 526 24.80 -25.66 11.47
C SER A 526 25.94 -25.34 10.50
N LEU A 527 27.12 -25.95 10.68
CA LEU A 527 28.32 -25.67 9.88
C LEU A 527 28.87 -26.93 9.21
N TYR A 528 29.25 -26.80 7.94
CA TYR A 528 30.20 -27.71 7.30
C TYR A 528 31.63 -27.17 7.47
N VAL A 529 32.59 -28.10 7.46
CA VAL A 529 34.01 -27.83 7.25
C VAL A 529 34.37 -28.43 5.90
N GLU A 530 35.01 -27.62 5.06
CA GLU A 530 35.27 -27.90 3.65
C GLU A 530 36.76 -27.74 3.38
N GLU A 531 37.37 -28.69 2.68
CA GLU A 531 38.64 -28.48 1.99
C GLU A 531 38.32 -28.16 0.53
N ILE A 532 38.72 -26.97 0.07
CA ILE A 532 38.39 -26.47 -1.26
C ILE A 532 39.67 -26.15 -2.03
N ASP A 533 39.92 -26.88 -3.12
CA ASP A 533 40.96 -26.53 -4.09
C ASP A 533 40.49 -25.33 -4.92
N VAL A 534 41.29 -24.26 -4.94
CA VAL A 534 41.03 -23.00 -5.67
C VAL A 534 42.16 -22.66 -6.65
N GLY A 535 42.90 -23.67 -7.11
CA GLY A 535 44.09 -23.51 -7.96
C GLY A 535 45.32 -23.04 -7.17
N GLU A 536 45.46 -23.50 -5.92
CA GLU A 536 46.56 -23.12 -5.02
C GLU A 536 47.31 -24.37 -4.52
N ALA A 537 48.55 -24.18 -4.07
CA ALA A 537 49.45 -25.30 -3.71
C ALA A 537 48.94 -26.21 -2.57
N THR A 538 47.99 -25.74 -1.76
CA THR A 538 47.19 -26.59 -0.87
C THR A 538 45.72 -26.14 -0.86
N PRO A 539 44.74 -27.05 -0.77
CA PRO A 539 43.34 -26.69 -0.59
C PRO A 539 43.13 -25.79 0.64
N ARG A 540 42.17 -24.86 0.56
CA ARG A 540 41.81 -23.97 1.67
C ARG A 540 40.77 -24.63 2.55
N THR A 541 40.96 -24.58 3.87
CA THR A 541 39.91 -24.88 4.84
C THR A 541 38.89 -23.75 4.87
N VAL A 542 37.61 -24.08 4.70
CA VAL A 542 36.49 -23.12 4.72
C VAL A 542 35.40 -23.66 5.66
N LEU A 543 34.66 -22.75 6.31
CA LEU A 543 33.43 -23.09 7.02
C LEU A 543 32.22 -22.44 6.35
N SER A 544 31.18 -23.21 6.07
CA SER A 544 29.94 -22.74 5.45
C SER A 544 28.71 -23.07 6.30
N GLY A 545 27.68 -22.23 6.22
CA GLY A 545 26.38 -22.44 6.88
C GLY A 545 25.42 -23.35 6.11
N LEU A 546 25.91 -24.16 5.18
CA LEU A 546 25.08 -24.81 4.15
C LEU A 546 24.35 -26.08 4.61
N VAL A 547 24.55 -26.55 5.86
CA VAL A 547 23.98 -27.79 6.42
C VAL A 547 22.44 -27.85 6.39
N LYS A 548 21.77 -26.69 6.32
CA LYS A 548 20.30 -26.59 6.23
C LYS A 548 19.77 -26.44 4.79
N PHE A 549 20.66 -26.38 3.79
CA PHE A 549 20.35 -25.98 2.41
C PHE A 549 20.87 -26.97 1.36
N ILE A 550 21.94 -27.72 1.64
CA ILE A 550 22.48 -28.76 0.78
C ILE A 550 22.84 -29.99 1.64
N PRO A 551 22.43 -31.23 1.28
CA PRO A 551 22.88 -32.47 1.93
C PRO A 551 24.40 -32.69 1.85
N LEU A 552 24.96 -33.56 2.69
CA LEU A 552 26.42 -33.76 2.77
C LEU A 552 26.96 -34.46 1.50
N GLU A 553 26.23 -35.45 1.02
CA GLU A 553 26.45 -36.17 -0.23
C GLU A 553 26.40 -35.27 -1.47
N GLU A 554 25.63 -34.17 -1.40
CA GLU A 554 25.53 -33.16 -2.46
C GLU A 554 26.63 -32.09 -2.39
N MET A 555 27.44 -32.03 -1.32
CA MET A 555 28.54 -31.08 -1.17
C MET A 555 29.89 -31.64 -1.63
N GLN A 556 30.10 -32.95 -1.53
CA GLN A 556 31.35 -33.60 -1.92
C GLN A 556 31.58 -33.50 -3.45
N ASN A 557 32.81 -33.19 -3.86
CA ASN A 557 33.20 -32.99 -5.27
C ASN A 557 32.42 -31.88 -6.01
N ARG A 558 31.71 -30.99 -5.29
CA ARG A 558 30.97 -29.87 -5.89
C ARG A 558 31.90 -28.72 -6.22
N LYS A 559 31.74 -28.12 -7.41
CA LYS A 559 32.34 -26.82 -7.73
C LYS A 559 31.52 -25.72 -7.07
N VAL A 560 32.19 -24.72 -6.48
CA VAL A 560 31.58 -23.59 -5.78
C VAL A 560 32.33 -22.29 -6.04
N CYS A 561 31.63 -21.15 -6.00
CA CYS A 561 32.28 -19.84 -6.06
C CYS A 561 32.87 -19.50 -4.68
N VAL A 562 34.09 -18.97 -4.63
CA VAL A 562 34.84 -18.70 -3.40
C VAL A 562 35.45 -17.29 -3.46
N LEU A 563 35.26 -16.50 -2.39
CA LEU A 563 35.96 -15.22 -2.21
C LEU A 563 37.26 -15.46 -1.44
N CYS A 564 38.39 -15.35 -2.13
CA CYS A 564 39.71 -15.80 -1.67
C CYS A 564 40.53 -14.71 -0.95
N ASN A 565 40.30 -13.41 -1.24
CA ASN A 565 41.07 -12.32 -0.62
C ASN A 565 40.50 -11.78 0.70
N LEU A 566 39.69 -12.56 1.43
CA LEU A 566 39.28 -12.22 2.80
C LEU A 566 40.36 -12.59 3.83
N LYS A 567 40.53 -11.75 4.87
CA LYS A 567 41.37 -12.10 6.02
C LYS A 567 40.79 -13.32 6.76
N PRO A 568 41.57 -14.42 6.95
CA PRO A 568 41.09 -15.63 7.63
C PRO A 568 40.55 -15.40 9.03
N ARG A 569 39.53 -16.17 9.43
CA ARG A 569 38.81 -16.04 10.70
C ARG A 569 38.59 -17.38 11.38
N THR A 570 38.90 -17.45 12.68
CA THR A 570 38.53 -18.58 13.54
C THR A 570 37.04 -18.53 13.92
N ILE A 571 36.34 -19.65 13.76
CA ILE A 571 34.94 -19.88 14.07
C ILE A 571 34.87 -21.24 14.77
N LEU A 572 34.49 -21.27 16.05
CA LEU A 572 34.45 -22.49 16.87
C LEU A 572 35.76 -23.31 16.75
N GLU A 573 36.88 -22.64 17.04
CA GLU A 573 38.25 -23.17 17.05
C GLU A 573 38.85 -23.53 15.66
N ILE A 574 38.04 -23.82 14.64
CA ILE A 574 38.52 -24.04 13.27
C ILE A 574 38.66 -22.69 12.52
N LYS A 575 39.71 -22.55 11.70
CA LYS A 575 40.03 -21.32 10.97
C LYS A 575 39.58 -21.42 9.51
N SER A 576 38.65 -20.55 9.09
CA SER A 576 38.24 -20.40 7.70
C SER A 576 39.20 -19.46 6.97
N HIS A 577 39.71 -19.89 5.81
CA HIS A 577 40.67 -19.14 4.98
C HIS A 577 40.08 -18.58 3.68
N ALA A 578 38.77 -18.75 3.47
CA ALA A 578 37.98 -18.09 2.43
C ALA A 578 36.51 -18.04 2.85
N MET A 579 35.62 -17.70 1.90
CA MET A 579 34.16 -17.74 2.08
C MET A 579 33.50 -18.27 0.79
N VAL A 580 32.69 -19.34 0.91
CA VAL A 580 31.83 -19.81 -0.19
C VAL A 580 30.75 -18.77 -0.48
N LEU A 581 30.57 -18.44 -1.76
CA LEU A 581 29.52 -17.57 -2.27
C LEU A 581 28.35 -18.44 -2.78
N ALA A 582 27.16 -18.17 -2.25
CA ALA A 582 25.95 -18.95 -2.49
C ALA A 582 24.82 -18.02 -2.96
N ALA A 583 24.36 -18.20 -4.19
CA ALA A 583 23.24 -17.46 -4.77
C ALA A 583 21.94 -18.26 -4.67
N SER A 584 21.03 -17.84 -3.79
CA SER A 584 19.73 -18.48 -3.62
C SER A 584 18.66 -17.87 -4.52
N ASN A 585 17.74 -18.72 -5.02
CA ASN A 585 16.41 -18.27 -5.44
C ASN A 585 15.63 -17.62 -4.28
N GLU A 586 14.50 -16.97 -4.58
CA GLU A 586 13.70 -16.23 -3.58
C GLU A 586 13.16 -17.11 -2.43
N GLY A 587 13.01 -18.42 -2.66
CA GLY A 587 12.62 -19.40 -1.64
C GLY A 587 13.76 -20.01 -0.82
N HIS A 588 15.04 -19.68 -1.09
CA HIS A 588 16.23 -20.27 -0.46
C HIS A 588 16.37 -21.80 -0.57
N THR A 589 15.97 -22.40 -1.70
CA THR A 589 15.86 -23.87 -1.87
C THR A 589 16.79 -24.53 -2.91
N LYS A 590 17.46 -23.78 -3.80
CA LYS A 590 18.46 -24.34 -4.75
C LYS A 590 19.66 -23.42 -4.96
N LEU A 591 20.80 -24.02 -5.32
CA LEU A 591 22.10 -23.38 -5.48
C LEU A 591 22.84 -23.87 -6.74
N CYS A 592 23.08 -22.95 -7.67
CA CYS A 592 23.82 -23.17 -8.92
C CYS A 592 25.25 -22.63 -8.81
N PHE A 593 26.21 -23.30 -9.46
CA PHE A 593 27.63 -22.93 -9.45
C PHE A 593 28.23 -23.11 -10.86
N GLY A 594 28.95 -22.08 -11.34
CA GLY A 594 29.68 -22.12 -12.61
C GLY A 594 31.08 -22.74 -12.46
N GLY A 595 31.74 -23.05 -13.57
CA GLY A 595 33.11 -23.56 -13.61
C GLY A 595 34.04 -22.69 -14.46
N GLY A 596 35.17 -22.24 -13.91
CA GLY A 596 36.18 -21.47 -14.65
C GLY A 596 37.21 -20.77 -13.76
N GLU A 597 38.34 -20.38 -14.34
CA GLU A 597 39.40 -19.63 -13.66
C GLU A 597 39.05 -18.14 -13.56
N ARG A 598 38.88 -17.64 -12.32
CA ARG A 598 38.50 -16.26 -11.92
C ARG A 598 37.22 -15.69 -12.56
N VAL A 599 36.28 -15.27 -11.72
CA VAL A 599 35.06 -14.56 -12.17
C VAL A 599 35.39 -13.11 -12.55
N THR A 600 34.96 -12.70 -13.74
CA THR A 600 35.05 -11.32 -14.25
C THR A 600 33.66 -10.73 -14.46
N PHE A 601 33.55 -9.40 -14.46
CA PHE A 601 32.28 -8.68 -14.61
C PHE A 601 32.39 -7.66 -15.76
N PRO A 602 31.55 -7.75 -16.82
CA PRO A 602 31.54 -6.77 -17.89
C PRO A 602 31.36 -5.33 -17.37
N GLY A 603 32.20 -4.41 -17.84
CA GLY A 603 32.20 -3.01 -17.39
C GLY A 603 32.96 -2.74 -16.07
N PHE A 604 33.55 -3.74 -15.42
CA PHE A 604 34.32 -3.59 -14.17
C PHE A 604 35.71 -4.24 -14.25
N GLU A 605 36.62 -3.59 -14.96
CA GLU A 605 38.01 -4.02 -15.07
C GLU A 605 38.82 -3.74 -13.78
N GLY A 606 39.83 -4.57 -13.51
CA GLY A 606 40.76 -4.36 -12.39
C GLY A 606 41.45 -5.61 -11.84
N VAL A 607 42.48 -5.35 -11.04
CA VAL A 607 43.23 -6.33 -10.24
C VAL A 607 42.63 -6.37 -8.82
N PRO A 608 42.44 -7.55 -8.20
CA PRO A 608 41.85 -7.63 -6.87
C PRO A 608 42.88 -7.24 -5.79
N ASP A 609 42.41 -6.79 -4.62
CA ASP A 609 43.27 -6.56 -3.45
C ASP A 609 43.91 -7.90 -2.99
N ASP A 610 45.20 -7.94 -2.61
CA ASP A 610 45.81 -9.17 -2.06
C ASP A 610 45.08 -9.66 -0.79
N VAL A 611 44.70 -8.72 0.09
CA VAL A 611 43.88 -8.97 1.28
C VAL A 611 42.95 -7.77 1.54
N LEU A 612 41.64 -8.01 1.52
CA LEU A 612 40.61 -7.03 1.83
C LEU A 612 40.69 -6.58 3.30
N ASN A 613 40.87 -5.28 3.53
CA ASN A 613 41.04 -4.70 4.86
C ASN A 613 39.73 -4.75 5.68
N PRO A 614 39.65 -5.50 6.79
CA PRO A 614 38.41 -5.72 7.53
C PRO A 614 37.82 -4.47 8.22
N LYS A 615 38.54 -3.35 8.28
CA LYS A 615 37.97 -2.04 8.71
C LYS A 615 37.12 -1.37 7.62
N LYS A 616 37.28 -1.76 6.34
CA LYS A 616 36.36 -1.46 5.22
C LYS A 616 35.63 -2.76 4.85
N LYS A 617 34.57 -3.10 5.60
CA LYS A 617 33.81 -4.35 5.43
C LYS A 617 33.36 -4.53 3.96
N PRO A 618 33.80 -5.57 3.24
CA PRO A 618 33.23 -5.90 1.94
C PRO A 618 31.82 -6.49 2.14
N ILE A 619 30.86 -5.99 1.35
CA ILE A 619 29.50 -6.53 1.19
C ILE A 619 28.63 -6.52 2.47
N SER A 620 27.70 -5.56 2.54
CA SER A 620 26.58 -5.57 3.49
C SER A 620 25.23 -5.59 2.77
N ARG A 621 24.77 -6.80 2.43
CA ARG A 621 23.38 -7.23 2.13
C ARG A 621 22.55 -6.51 1.03
N ASN A 622 23.01 -5.41 0.44
CA ASN A 622 22.27 -4.64 -0.58
C ASN A 622 22.90 -4.72 -1.98
N PHE A 623 22.55 -5.79 -2.71
CA PHE A 623 22.60 -5.84 -4.19
C PHE A 623 21.17 -6.11 -4.75
N ARG A 624 20.17 -5.35 -4.26
CA ARG A 624 18.76 -5.49 -4.67
C ARG A 624 18.28 -4.47 -5.72
N ASN A 625 19.01 -3.39 -5.96
CA ASN A 625 18.52 -2.25 -6.74
C ASN A 625 19.48 -1.86 -7.89
N LYS A 626 19.70 -2.78 -8.85
CA LYS A 626 19.94 -2.49 -10.27
C LYS A 626 19.37 -3.64 -11.10
N GLU A 627 18.77 -3.30 -12.25
CA GLU A 627 17.94 -4.21 -13.05
C GLU A 627 18.76 -5.29 -13.78
N PRO A 628 18.31 -6.55 -13.78
CA PRO A 628 18.68 -7.55 -14.78
C PRO A 628 17.59 -7.61 -15.86
N ALA A 629 17.97 -7.42 -17.13
CA ALA A 629 17.06 -7.66 -18.25
C ALA A 629 16.93 -9.16 -18.55
N ALA A 630 15.70 -9.67 -18.55
CA ALA A 630 15.21 -10.91 -19.15
C ALA A 630 16.04 -12.22 -18.98
N LEU A 631 15.54 -13.12 -18.13
CA LEU A 631 15.20 -14.52 -18.49
C LEU A 631 14.39 -15.18 -17.36
N GLU A 632 13.40 -16.00 -17.71
CA GLU A 632 12.30 -16.43 -16.83
C GLU A 632 12.49 -17.83 -16.22
N LEU A 633 11.88 -18.09 -15.05
CA LEU A 633 11.09 -19.29 -14.64
C LEU A 633 10.95 -19.40 -13.10
N GLU A 634 9.79 -19.84 -12.58
CA GLU A 634 9.49 -19.99 -11.14
C GLU A 634 9.68 -21.45 -10.62
N PHE A 635 9.12 -22.05 -9.53
CA PHE A 635 8.06 -21.77 -8.52
C PHE A 635 8.26 -22.83 -7.38
N VAL A 636 7.79 -22.81 -6.11
CA VAL A 636 7.03 -21.92 -5.19
C VAL A 636 7.66 -22.09 -3.78
N SER A 637 7.57 -21.11 -2.88
CA SER A 637 7.36 -21.40 -1.44
C SER A 637 6.59 -20.26 -0.73
N ILE A 638 5.91 -20.56 0.38
CA ILE A 638 4.81 -19.71 0.89
C ILE A 638 5.28 -18.70 1.96
N ASN A 639 5.16 -17.42 1.62
CA ASN A 639 5.13 -16.29 2.55
C ASN A 639 4.17 -15.22 2.00
N LEU A 640 3.67 -14.32 2.84
CA LEU A 640 2.76 -13.22 2.44
C LEU A 640 3.51 -12.07 1.77
N SER A 641 4.07 -12.34 0.59
CA SER A 641 4.80 -11.39 -0.25
C SER A 641 4.52 -11.69 -1.73
N PHE A 642 3.31 -11.38 -2.19
CA PHE A 642 2.86 -11.53 -3.58
C PHE A 642 1.93 -10.37 -4.02
N ILE A 643 2.39 -9.13 -3.80
CA ILE A 643 1.93 -7.92 -4.53
C ILE A 643 3.17 -7.14 -5.03
N SER A 644 4.13 -7.87 -5.62
CA SER A 644 5.33 -7.31 -6.27
C SER A 644 5.15 -7.22 -7.80
N GLY A 645 3.96 -6.81 -8.23
CA GLY A 645 3.60 -6.53 -9.62
C GLY A 645 2.61 -5.36 -9.65
N SER A 646 2.82 -4.39 -10.54
CA SER A 646 2.07 -3.13 -10.56
C SER A 646 0.75 -3.25 -11.34
N GLY A 647 -0.35 -3.51 -10.64
CA GLY A 647 -1.68 -3.51 -11.25
C GLY A 647 -2.85 -3.47 -10.27
N ASN A 648 -3.97 -2.94 -10.75
CA ASN A 648 -5.25 -3.55 -10.40
C ASN A 648 -5.24 -5.00 -10.90
N PHE A 649 -5.72 -5.92 -10.09
CA PHE A 649 -5.97 -7.29 -10.51
C PHE A 649 -7.46 -7.48 -10.82
N SER A 650 -7.75 -8.27 -11.85
CA SER A 650 -9.08 -8.84 -12.02
C SER A 650 -9.39 -9.74 -10.83
N TYR A 651 -10.66 -9.75 -10.39
CA TYR A 651 -11.13 -10.68 -9.36
C TYR A 651 -10.70 -12.13 -9.63
N LYS A 652 -10.74 -12.55 -10.90
CA LYS A 652 -10.41 -13.91 -11.38
C LYS A 652 -8.91 -14.25 -11.27
N GLU A 653 -8.02 -13.26 -11.18
CA GLU A 653 -6.57 -13.44 -11.03
C GLU A 653 -6.15 -13.59 -9.56
N LEU A 654 -6.89 -13.00 -8.61
CA LEU A 654 -6.61 -13.11 -7.18
C LEU A 654 -7.23 -14.34 -6.54
N THR A 655 -8.46 -14.70 -6.90
CA THR A 655 -9.13 -15.89 -6.33
C THR A 655 -8.36 -17.17 -6.65
N SER A 656 -7.99 -17.38 -7.91
CA SER A 656 -7.20 -18.55 -8.38
C SER A 656 -5.84 -18.70 -7.67
N ASN A 657 -5.14 -17.59 -7.40
CA ASN A 657 -3.84 -17.61 -6.70
C ASN A 657 -3.96 -17.88 -5.18
N PHE A 658 -5.07 -17.49 -4.54
CA PHE A 658 -5.36 -17.88 -3.14
C PHE A 658 -5.92 -19.31 -3.05
N ALA A 659 -6.77 -19.71 -4.00
CA ALA A 659 -7.44 -21.02 -4.05
C ALA A 659 -6.49 -22.22 -4.24
N THR A 660 -5.26 -21.97 -4.67
CA THR A 660 -4.23 -23.02 -4.83
C THR A 660 -3.28 -23.17 -3.63
N ARG A 661 -3.17 -22.18 -2.74
CA ARG A 661 -2.17 -22.17 -1.65
C ARG A 661 -2.75 -22.32 -0.24
N SER A 662 -3.93 -21.75 0.06
CA SER A 662 -4.53 -21.88 1.40
C SER A 662 -5.05 -23.29 1.71
N TRP A 663 -5.36 -24.07 0.67
CA TRP A 663 -6.20 -25.27 0.75
C TRP A 663 -5.48 -26.57 1.10
N GLN A 664 -4.15 -26.54 1.30
CA GLN A 664 -3.38 -27.71 1.75
C GLN A 664 -3.53 -28.02 3.26
N ARG A 665 -4.54 -27.45 3.93
CA ARG A 665 -5.01 -27.87 5.26
C ARG A 665 -6.52 -28.09 5.25
N SER A 666 -6.94 -29.28 5.65
CA SER A 666 -8.33 -29.76 5.64
C SER A 666 -9.23 -29.16 6.73
N GLU A 667 -8.96 -27.93 7.19
CA GLU A 667 -9.54 -27.34 8.40
C GLU A 667 -10.01 -25.88 8.22
N PHE A 668 -10.16 -25.40 6.99
CA PHE A 668 -10.65 -24.04 6.69
C PHE A 668 -12.18 -23.88 6.85
N ARG A 669 -12.67 -24.15 8.07
CA ARG A 669 -14.05 -23.84 8.50
C ARG A 669 -14.09 -22.46 9.17
N THR A 670 -14.67 -21.46 8.51
CA THR A 670 -14.84 -20.15 9.16
C THR A 670 -16.03 -20.16 10.09
N ARG A 671 -15.73 -19.97 11.38
CA ARG A 671 -16.70 -19.88 12.48
C ARG A 671 -17.58 -18.64 12.32
N ILE A 672 -18.84 -18.83 11.96
CA ILE A 672 -19.89 -17.88 12.27
C ILE A 672 -20.16 -18.02 13.76
N HIS A 673 -19.39 -17.31 14.59
CA HIS A 673 -19.76 -17.12 15.99
C HIS A 673 -21.15 -16.51 16.05
N ILE A 674 -22.16 -17.35 16.32
CA ILE A 674 -23.48 -16.88 16.72
C ILE A 674 -23.50 -16.99 18.24
N LYS A 675 -23.55 -15.83 18.91
CA LYS A 675 -22.99 -15.64 20.25
C LYS A 675 -23.99 -15.22 21.31
#